data_AF-A0A2E8CEX3-F1
#
_entry.id   AF-A0A2E8CEX3-F1
#
_cell.length_a   1.000
_cell.length_b   1.000
_cell.length_c   1.000
_cell.angle_alpha   90.00
_cell.angle_beta   90.00
_cell.angle_gamma   90.00
#
_symmetry.space_group_name_H-M   'P 1'
#
loop_
_entity.id
_entity.type
_entity.pdbx_description
1 polymer ?
#
loop_
_entity_poly.entity_id
_entity_poly.type
_entity_poly.pdbx_seq_one_letter_code
_entity_poly.pdbx_strand_id
1 'polypeptide(L)'
;MIFGLDGVEISLIIVFATLFLAILSGFPVAFALSGAAIVSFALVALGNQLGWLVIDDGTGNLVPVLNYQLGLNFNEPNAWLDATKILAQWGSNTYIRAFGENQNDTLLAVPLFVLMGIALERSKIAEELLTSMASLFGGLPGGLAVSVVAVGALLAASTGIVGATVVTMGLISLPTMLRAGYSKELSTGVIATSGTLGQVIPPSIVLVLLGSMVGDIYSKAQKARSETLNIPLPELLGSDIAISTGTLFKAAFIPGVVLALLYAAYAMAIALWNPSMAPAIVSQANNGRRKTSDHYASKISMFSSITLPPIAFILMLVVSLTSGIVGNQEPTEDALEFANFQALLERVEKAKPNSEQNSEDFEILKNYVKLISRNDEIPPEIREIVDGMLADTDSSDLERSLRAHEIEVRRDDLVRGLKRFALALDAMLGEAEAKPYLQMLAAAKQSQSIQDLISAVDDAPLGVEVQNLLRKAKEQFDFAPYLNAAETYDKIVSKARRKNYKKLDDVGKIAEFAERKKLVVPAVESLRKFYAPFFGEETSKIFNEALNGISEAQDIGELVNHIRSLPSGAKLKRALEPAFNTLDQDALLASSFSYERAVREVASGEVQFGISRPIDGRAANLIRLAFEDLSDGRGIKELAAYFKASIDNYEVPRVSTFFGFFVVISAIAFSLASRIFPERWQSPLLIGYVGLALCLAVSIFYIEPTTDPWLSTAYYSFPLFMVFFGLKTATLRLMEIDVIRVIVPPVVLIVAVLGSIFGGLTNPTPAAALGAGGALLLSAIKLLSAGSPPVGPLTNKAGRQFLLLTAAAIALMLLLKTQFLDIPSLQGIGRSIASQLAIITYIFSIVGLIYAVIILLCAKDEKSPNIQKELGLGASIQSWLLSRNRLLPNILQETAKVSVMVFAILIGSQLLALTLRSFGGEEYIAEFLHGFEDPRTLLLVVMVVLFVLGFVLDFIEIIFIVIPIVGPVIYAADPAIMPPEWITILIAVNLQTSFITPPFGFALFYLRGVAPSSITTGHIYRGIIPFVIIQICGLALLWFFPQIVTFLPDLLPDN
;
A
#
# COMPACT_ATOMS: atom_id res chain seq x y z
N MET A 1 33.09 29.08 18.73
CA MET A 1 33.20 27.65 18.38
C MET A 1 34.10 26.95 19.39
N ILE A 2 33.61 25.90 20.05
CA ILE A 2 34.37 25.12 21.03
C ILE A 2 35.01 23.93 20.28
N PHE A 3 36.31 23.68 20.48
CA PHE A 3 37.08 22.65 19.75
C PHE A 3 37.06 22.76 18.22
N GLY A 4 36.72 23.93 17.66
CA GLY A 4 36.56 24.13 16.22
C GLY A 4 35.23 23.62 15.66
N LEU A 5 34.33 23.13 16.53
CA LEU A 5 32.99 22.71 16.16
C LEU A 5 32.00 23.88 16.28
N ASP A 6 31.05 23.92 15.36
CA ASP A 6 29.96 24.89 15.40
C ASP A 6 28.92 24.53 16.47
N GLY A 7 27.99 25.43 16.73
CA GLY A 7 26.97 25.20 17.74
C GLY A 7 25.97 24.08 17.38
N VAL A 8 25.77 23.78 16.09
CA VAL A 8 24.87 22.71 15.61
C VAL A 8 25.51 21.34 15.86
N GLU A 9 26.78 21.17 15.48
CA GLU A 9 27.60 19.98 15.71
C GLU A 9 27.66 19.61 17.19
N ILE A 10 27.92 20.57 18.07
CA ILE A 10 27.96 20.32 19.51
C ILE A 10 26.57 19.93 20.02
N SER A 11 25.50 20.56 19.51
CA SER A 11 24.12 20.20 19.88
C SER A 11 23.79 18.77 19.44
N LEU A 12 24.19 18.36 18.23
CA LEU A 12 24.06 16.99 17.74
C LEU A 12 24.83 16.00 18.62
N ILE A 13 26.07 16.31 18.98
CA ILE A 13 26.87 15.46 19.88
C ILE A 13 26.17 15.31 21.22
N ILE A 14 25.61 16.38 21.79
CA ILE A 14 24.86 16.32 23.05
C ILE A 14 23.64 15.39 22.89
N VAL A 15 22.85 15.54 21.82
CA VAL A 15 21.66 14.73 21.57
C VAL A 15 22.01 13.24 21.41
N PHE A 16 23.01 12.91 20.60
CA PHE A 16 23.42 11.52 20.42
C PHE A 16 24.10 10.96 21.67
N ALA A 17 24.92 11.72 22.38
CA ALA A 17 25.56 11.27 23.60
C ALA A 17 24.55 10.98 24.72
N THR A 18 23.54 11.83 24.91
CA THR A 18 22.48 11.57 25.91
C THR A 18 21.66 10.34 25.53
N LEU A 19 21.35 10.16 24.24
CA LEU A 19 20.67 8.98 23.73
C LEU A 19 21.48 7.69 23.98
N PHE A 20 22.74 7.67 23.55
CA PHE A 20 23.61 6.51 23.72
C PHE A 20 23.84 6.19 25.20
N LEU A 21 24.06 7.20 26.04
CA LEU A 21 24.26 6.98 27.48
C LEU A 21 22.99 6.42 28.13
N ALA A 22 21.81 6.91 27.76
CA ALA A 22 20.54 6.37 28.23
C ALA A 22 20.36 4.91 27.80
N ILE A 23 20.60 4.58 26.53
CA ILE A 23 20.46 3.20 26.02
C ILE A 23 21.49 2.26 26.66
N LEU A 24 22.76 2.67 26.74
CA LEU A 24 23.84 1.87 27.34
C LEU A 24 23.65 1.67 28.85
N SER A 25 22.93 2.55 29.53
CA SER A 25 22.54 2.36 30.93
C SER A 25 21.48 1.27 31.14
N GLY A 26 20.93 0.70 30.06
CA GLY A 26 19.87 -0.29 30.09
C GLY A 26 18.47 0.32 30.23
N PHE A 27 18.32 1.62 30.02
CA PHE A 27 17.02 2.29 30.07
C PHE A 27 16.17 1.86 28.85
N PRO A 28 14.86 1.58 29.01
CA PRO A 28 14.05 1.14 27.88
C PRO A 28 13.99 2.20 26.78
N VAL A 29 14.19 1.77 25.53
CA VAL A 29 14.52 2.68 24.43
C VAL A 29 13.44 3.72 24.15
N ALA A 30 12.17 3.35 24.19
CA ALA A 30 11.06 4.30 24.02
C ALA A 30 11.14 5.51 24.99
N PHE A 31 11.55 5.26 26.23
CA PHE A 31 11.76 6.31 27.23
C PHE A 31 13.13 6.96 27.10
N ALA A 32 14.14 6.23 26.64
CA ALA A 32 15.45 6.80 26.35
C ALA A 32 15.36 7.85 25.23
N LEU A 33 14.55 7.62 24.19
CA LEU A 33 14.36 8.56 23.07
C LEU A 33 13.71 9.88 23.53
N SER A 34 12.57 9.76 24.20
CA SER A 34 11.84 10.93 24.73
C SER A 34 12.60 11.63 25.85
N GLY A 35 13.25 10.87 26.74
CA GLY A 35 14.10 11.40 27.80
C GLY A 35 15.35 12.09 27.25
N ALA A 36 16.02 11.50 26.25
CA ALA A 36 17.18 12.09 25.61
C ALA A 36 16.83 13.40 24.92
N ALA A 37 15.67 13.51 24.26
CA ALA A 37 15.16 14.74 23.67
C ALA A 37 14.98 15.86 24.71
N ILE A 38 14.34 15.56 25.85
CA ILE A 38 14.11 16.56 26.91
C ILE A 38 15.42 16.96 27.58
N VAL A 39 16.26 15.98 27.91
CA VAL A 39 17.55 16.22 28.60
C VAL A 39 18.52 16.95 27.68
N SER A 40 18.62 16.56 26.40
CA SER A 40 19.47 17.26 25.44
C SER A 40 18.99 18.69 25.23
N PHE A 41 17.68 18.93 25.14
CA PHE A 41 17.13 20.28 25.06
C PHE A 41 17.51 21.13 26.26
N ALA A 42 17.42 20.59 27.48
CA ALA A 42 17.84 21.30 28.69
C ALA A 42 19.34 21.60 28.67
N LEU A 43 20.18 20.64 28.26
CA LEU A 43 21.63 20.83 28.17
C LEU A 43 22.03 21.83 27.08
N VAL A 44 21.36 21.81 25.93
CA VAL A 44 21.56 22.74 24.82
C VAL A 44 21.08 24.14 25.22
N ALA A 45 19.94 24.27 25.91
CA ALA A 45 19.47 25.55 26.44
C ALA A 45 20.46 26.16 27.44
N LEU A 46 21.00 25.34 28.35
CA LEU A 46 22.05 25.76 29.28
C LEU A 46 23.34 26.15 28.54
N GLY A 47 23.78 25.34 27.57
CA GLY A 47 24.97 25.64 26.75
C GLY A 47 24.82 26.92 25.93
N ASN A 48 23.61 27.19 25.44
CA ASN A 48 23.26 28.41 24.72
C ASN A 48 23.29 29.64 25.66
N GLN A 49 22.76 29.52 26.88
CA GLN A 49 22.84 30.58 27.90
C GLN A 49 24.28 30.85 28.36
N LEU A 50 25.12 29.81 28.43
CA LEU A 50 26.54 29.93 28.78
C LEU A 50 27.40 30.46 27.63
N GLY A 51 26.83 30.68 26.45
CA GLY A 51 27.54 31.18 25.26
C GLY A 51 28.45 30.16 24.58
N TRP A 52 28.23 28.86 24.82
CA TRP A 52 29.03 27.77 24.28
C TRP A 52 28.59 27.34 22.88
N LEU A 53 27.32 27.56 22.56
CA LEU A 53 26.67 27.07 21.35
C LEU A 53 26.34 28.25 20.44
N VAL A 54 27.24 28.53 19.49
CA VAL A 54 27.18 29.72 18.63
C VAL A 54 27.42 29.30 17.20
N ILE A 55 26.64 29.85 16.27
CA ILE A 55 26.77 29.63 14.82
C ILE A 55 27.17 30.93 14.13
N ASP A 56 27.78 30.83 12.96
CA ASP A 56 27.95 31.96 12.05
C ASP A 56 26.66 32.13 11.23
N ASP A 57 26.07 33.33 11.22
CA ASP A 57 24.83 33.64 10.49
C ASP A 57 25.05 33.87 8.98
N GLY A 58 26.25 33.60 8.48
CA GLY A 58 26.64 33.82 7.08
C GLY A 58 27.01 35.26 6.77
N THR A 59 26.85 36.18 7.73
CA THR A 59 27.33 37.57 7.66
C THR A 59 28.61 37.79 8.47
N GLY A 60 29.15 36.72 9.10
CA GLY A 60 30.32 36.76 9.97
C GLY A 60 29.98 37.09 11.42
N ASN A 61 28.70 37.18 11.79
CA ASN A 61 28.27 37.40 13.17
C ASN A 61 27.97 36.08 13.86
N LEU A 62 28.49 35.94 15.07
CA LEU A 62 28.31 34.76 15.90
C LEU A 62 27.02 34.90 16.73
N VAL A 63 25.99 34.13 16.37
CA VAL A 63 24.67 34.13 17.02
C VAL A 63 24.42 32.81 17.76
N PRO A 64 23.82 32.82 18.97
CA PRO A 64 23.50 31.59 19.68
C PRO A 64 22.56 30.67 18.87
N VAL A 65 22.83 29.36 18.87
CA VAL A 65 22.12 28.35 18.04
C VAL A 65 20.61 28.42 18.22
N LEU A 66 20.13 28.47 19.46
CA LEU A 66 18.69 28.46 19.74
C LEU A 66 18.01 29.78 19.37
N ASN A 67 18.76 30.87 19.35
CA ASN A 67 18.25 32.15 18.89
C ASN A 67 18.05 32.11 17.36
N TYR A 68 19.03 31.58 16.64
CA TYR A 68 18.95 31.44 15.18
C TYR A 68 17.87 30.44 14.74
N GLN A 69 17.83 29.25 15.33
CA GLN A 69 16.95 28.16 14.87
C GLN A 69 15.52 28.26 15.42
N LEU A 70 15.34 28.68 16.68
CA LEU A 70 14.03 28.69 17.36
C LEU A 70 13.55 30.10 17.75
N GLY A 71 14.31 31.15 17.45
CA GLY A 71 14.00 32.51 17.92
C GLY A 71 14.07 32.65 19.45
N LEU A 72 14.70 31.70 20.15
CA LEU A 72 14.76 31.68 21.61
C LEU A 72 15.95 32.52 22.11
N ASN A 73 15.66 33.77 22.47
CA ASN A 73 16.63 34.64 23.09
C ASN A 73 16.64 34.48 24.62
N PHE A 74 17.55 33.65 25.15
CA PHE A 74 17.69 33.40 26.59
C PHE A 74 18.16 34.61 27.43
N ASN A 75 18.38 35.76 26.80
CA ASN A 75 18.57 37.03 27.50
C ASN A 75 17.23 37.66 27.93
N GLU A 76 16.08 37.19 27.42
CA GLU A 76 14.77 37.68 27.81
C GLU A 76 14.24 36.99 29.08
N PRO A 77 13.53 37.69 29.98
CA PRO A 77 13.05 37.13 31.24
C PRO A 77 12.12 35.91 31.09
N ASN A 78 11.39 35.83 29.98
CA ASN A 78 10.40 34.78 29.71
C ASN A 78 10.93 33.63 28.84
N ALA A 79 12.20 33.65 28.44
CA ALA A 79 12.74 32.68 27.49
C ALA A 79 12.60 31.21 27.94
N TRP A 80 12.72 30.94 29.25
CA TRP A 80 12.46 29.60 29.80
C TRP A 80 10.99 29.20 29.71
N LEU A 81 10.06 30.16 29.88
CA LEU A 81 8.63 29.91 29.70
C LEU A 81 8.32 29.62 28.23
N ASP A 82 8.89 30.38 27.30
CA ASP A 82 8.70 30.15 25.86
C ASP A 82 9.34 28.84 25.41
N ALA A 83 10.49 28.47 25.97
CA ALA A 83 11.08 27.14 25.79
C ALA A 83 10.15 26.01 26.28
N THR A 84 9.48 26.18 27.43
CA THR A 84 8.47 25.18 27.88
C THR A 84 7.23 25.12 26.98
N LYS A 85 6.81 26.23 26.37
CA LYS A 85 5.72 26.25 25.39
C LYS A 85 6.11 25.48 24.13
N ILE A 86 7.34 25.63 23.66
CA ILE A 86 7.89 24.88 22.52
C ILE A 86 7.90 23.38 22.83
N LEU A 87 8.39 22.97 24.01
CA LEU A 87 8.34 21.57 24.45
C LEU A 87 6.90 21.03 24.52
N ALA A 88 5.94 21.82 25.02
CA ALA A 88 4.54 21.45 25.04
C ALA A 88 3.94 21.33 23.64
N GLN A 89 4.32 22.23 22.73
CA GLN A 89 3.93 22.18 21.32
C GLN A 89 4.51 20.97 20.61
N TRP A 90 5.78 20.61 20.87
CA TRP A 90 6.38 19.37 20.36
C TRP A 90 5.63 18.14 20.84
N GLY A 91 5.26 18.09 22.12
CA GLY A 91 4.42 17.03 22.67
C GLY A 91 3.06 16.93 21.96
N SER A 92 2.39 18.06 21.75
CA SER A 92 1.10 18.13 21.05
C SER A 92 1.23 17.72 19.58
N ASN A 93 2.21 18.25 18.85
CA ASN A 93 2.49 17.92 17.46
C ASN A 93 2.88 16.45 17.30
N THR A 94 3.66 15.90 18.23
CA THR A 94 4.03 14.48 18.21
C THR A 94 2.81 13.60 18.41
N TYR A 95 1.93 13.94 19.34
CA TYR A 95 0.67 13.21 19.53
C TYR A 95 -0.20 13.26 18.27
N ILE A 96 -0.34 14.43 17.65
CA ILE A 96 -1.11 14.59 16.41
C ILE A 96 -0.45 13.86 15.24
N ARG A 97 0.88 13.82 15.14
CA ARG A 97 1.58 13.06 14.08
C ARG A 97 1.54 11.55 14.30
N ALA A 98 1.56 11.10 15.55
CA ALA A 98 1.51 9.70 15.91
C ALA A 98 0.09 9.12 15.88
N PHE A 99 -0.94 9.93 16.18
CA PHE A 99 -2.32 9.48 16.39
C PHE A 99 -3.41 10.34 15.73
N GLY A 100 -3.08 11.48 15.15
CA GLY A 100 -4.03 12.43 14.56
C GLY A 100 -4.33 12.14 13.08
N GLU A 101 -5.60 12.31 12.72
CA GLU A 101 -6.24 12.23 11.39
C GLU A 101 -5.65 11.23 10.37
N ASN A 102 -6.24 10.02 10.33
CA ASN A 102 -6.41 9.14 9.15
C ASN A 102 -5.19 8.76 8.26
N GLN A 103 -3.94 9.08 8.61
CA GLN A 103 -2.84 8.97 7.65
C GLN A 103 -2.05 7.65 7.65
N ASN A 104 -2.26 6.71 8.58
CA ASN A 104 -1.47 5.47 8.56
C ASN A 104 -2.23 4.21 8.97
N ASP A 105 -3.31 3.90 8.25
CA ASP A 105 -4.06 2.64 8.37
C ASP A 105 -3.14 1.41 8.28
N THR A 106 -1.99 1.52 7.61
CA THR A 106 -0.96 0.48 7.48
C THR A 106 -0.34 0.07 8.82
N LEU A 107 -0.22 0.99 9.79
CA LEU A 107 0.32 0.67 11.12
C LEU A 107 -0.64 -0.21 11.93
N LEU A 108 -1.95 -0.21 11.62
CA LEU A 108 -2.90 -1.16 12.22
C LEU A 108 -2.64 -2.61 11.81
N ALA A 109 -1.93 -2.83 10.70
CA ALA A 109 -1.49 -4.15 10.30
C ALA A 109 -0.46 -4.75 11.29
N VAL A 110 0.35 -3.91 11.95
CA VAL A 110 1.41 -4.38 12.87
C VAL A 110 0.82 -5.16 14.05
N PRO A 111 -0.12 -4.63 14.86
CA PRO A 111 -0.74 -5.42 15.93
C PRO A 111 -1.44 -6.71 15.44
N LEU A 112 -2.03 -6.69 14.25
CA LEU A 112 -2.75 -7.84 13.69
C LEU A 112 -1.79 -8.95 13.24
N PHE A 113 -0.66 -8.60 12.61
CA PHE A 113 0.39 -9.57 12.30
C PHE A 113 1.08 -10.11 13.55
N VAL A 114 1.34 -9.25 14.54
CA VAL A 114 1.85 -9.68 15.85
C VAL A 114 0.86 -10.66 16.51
N LEU A 115 -0.44 -10.37 16.46
CA LEU A 115 -1.49 -11.26 16.98
C LEU A 115 -1.49 -12.63 16.28
N MET A 116 -1.38 -12.63 14.95
CA MET A 116 -1.30 -13.85 14.14
C MET A 116 -0.13 -14.72 14.59
N GLY A 117 1.08 -14.15 14.67
CA GLY A 117 2.28 -14.87 15.06
C GLY A 117 2.22 -15.43 16.47
N ILE A 118 1.85 -14.61 17.45
CA ILE A 118 1.75 -15.04 18.85
C ILE A 118 0.68 -16.12 19.01
N ALA A 119 -0.44 -16.04 18.28
CA ALA A 119 -1.47 -17.08 18.32
C ALA A 119 -0.94 -18.43 17.78
N LEU A 120 -0.22 -18.43 16.64
CA LEU A 120 0.39 -19.65 16.09
C LEU A 120 1.49 -20.22 16.99
N GLU A 121 2.29 -19.36 17.63
CA GLU A 121 3.33 -19.78 18.56
C GLU A 121 2.74 -20.38 19.84
N ARG A 122 1.82 -19.66 20.51
CA ARG A 122 1.22 -20.07 21.79
C ARG A 122 0.32 -21.30 21.65
N SER A 123 -0.21 -21.58 20.45
CA SER A 123 -0.98 -22.79 20.17
C SER A 123 -0.10 -24.03 19.90
N LYS A 124 1.22 -23.96 20.12
CA LYS A 124 2.19 -25.06 19.88
C LYS A 124 2.24 -25.57 18.44
N ILE A 125 1.71 -24.81 17.49
CA ILE A 125 1.79 -25.17 16.07
C ILE A 125 3.27 -25.20 15.66
N ALA A 126 4.08 -24.29 16.21
CA ALA A 126 5.53 -24.26 16.02
C ALA A 126 6.26 -25.55 16.41
N GLU A 127 5.94 -26.12 17.57
CA GLU A 127 6.57 -27.36 18.07
C GLU A 127 6.19 -28.57 17.20
N GLU A 128 4.92 -28.66 16.80
CA GLU A 128 4.44 -29.70 15.86
C GLU A 128 5.07 -29.55 14.47
N LEU A 129 5.21 -28.31 13.97
CA LEU A 129 5.88 -28.02 12.71
C LEU A 129 7.34 -28.49 12.76
N LEU A 130 8.05 -28.18 13.84
CA LEU A 130 9.43 -28.61 14.03
C LEU A 130 9.57 -30.12 14.09
N THR A 131 8.76 -30.79 14.91
CA THR A 131 8.81 -32.25 15.04
C THR A 131 8.41 -32.96 13.74
N SER A 132 7.44 -32.44 13.00
CA SER A 132 7.02 -32.97 11.70
C SER A 132 8.07 -32.72 10.61
N MET A 133 8.72 -31.55 10.62
CA MET A 133 9.82 -31.25 9.71
C MET A 133 11.06 -32.08 10.02
N ALA A 134 11.33 -32.30 11.31
CA ALA A 134 12.40 -33.16 11.78
C ALA A 134 12.15 -34.63 11.41
N SER A 135 10.90 -35.10 11.37
CA SER A 135 10.59 -36.45 10.89
C SER A 135 10.73 -36.57 9.37
N LEU A 136 10.38 -35.52 8.62
CA LEU A 136 10.53 -35.45 7.17
C LEU A 136 12.00 -35.48 6.74
N PHE A 137 12.83 -34.62 7.34
CA PHE A 137 14.24 -34.45 6.93
C PHE A 137 15.23 -35.20 7.82
N GLY A 138 14.87 -35.60 9.04
CA GLY A 138 15.81 -36.13 10.04
C GLY A 138 16.50 -37.44 9.66
N GLY A 139 15.98 -38.17 8.67
CA GLY A 139 16.67 -39.33 8.10
C GLY A 139 17.88 -38.99 7.24
N LEU A 140 18.07 -37.72 6.88
CA LEU A 140 19.22 -37.23 6.11
C LEU A 140 20.24 -36.56 7.04
N PRO A 141 21.55 -36.66 6.75
CA PRO A 141 22.57 -35.85 7.42
C PRO A 141 22.21 -34.36 7.30
N GLY A 142 22.27 -33.61 8.40
CA GLY A 142 21.87 -32.18 8.42
C GLY A 142 20.37 -31.92 8.38
N GLY A 143 19.55 -32.96 8.30
CA GLY A 143 18.11 -32.84 8.13
C GLY A 143 17.42 -32.00 9.21
N LEU A 144 17.81 -32.16 10.47
CA LEU A 144 17.25 -31.37 11.58
C LEU A 144 17.61 -29.88 11.47
N ALA A 145 18.80 -29.54 10.98
CA ALA A 145 19.18 -28.14 10.75
C ALA A 145 18.33 -27.51 9.63
N VAL A 146 18.11 -28.25 8.54
CA VAL A 146 17.20 -27.82 7.46
C VAL A 146 15.77 -27.63 7.99
N SER A 147 15.29 -28.54 8.85
CA SER A 147 13.99 -28.39 9.53
C SER A 147 13.92 -27.12 10.37
N VAL A 148 14.99 -26.77 11.10
CA VAL A 148 15.04 -25.53 11.91
C VAL A 148 15.02 -24.28 11.02
N VAL A 149 15.72 -24.29 9.88
CA VAL A 149 15.67 -23.15 8.93
C VAL A 149 14.28 -23.03 8.33
N ALA A 150 13.67 -24.13 7.86
CA ALA A 150 12.35 -24.10 7.23
C ALA A 150 11.24 -23.68 8.21
N VAL A 151 11.25 -24.23 9.42
CA VAL A 151 10.25 -23.89 10.45
C VAL A 151 10.46 -22.49 10.99
N GLY A 152 11.71 -22.07 11.18
CA GLY A 152 12.00 -20.69 11.54
C GLY A 152 11.62 -19.70 10.45
N ALA A 153 11.86 -19.99 9.16
CA ALA A 153 11.41 -19.14 8.07
C ALA A 153 9.88 -18.95 8.10
N LEU A 154 9.12 -20.04 8.24
CA LEU A 154 7.65 -20.00 8.30
C LEU A 154 7.11 -19.26 9.54
N LEU A 155 7.71 -19.46 10.71
CA LEU A 155 7.24 -18.85 11.96
C LEU A 155 7.74 -17.43 12.17
N ALA A 156 8.97 -17.14 11.77
CA ALA A 156 9.54 -15.80 11.84
C ALA A 156 8.76 -14.86 10.90
N ALA A 157 8.38 -15.34 9.70
CA ALA A 157 7.50 -14.62 8.80
C ALA A 157 6.11 -14.35 9.39
N SER A 158 5.65 -15.13 10.36
CA SER A 158 4.34 -14.91 10.99
C SER A 158 4.40 -14.00 12.22
N THR A 159 5.52 -13.96 12.92
CA THR A 159 5.65 -13.27 14.22
C THR A 159 6.30 -11.90 14.09
N GLY A 160 7.25 -11.74 13.17
CA GLY A 160 8.00 -10.49 12.97
C GLY A 160 8.85 -10.04 14.17
N ILE A 161 8.91 -10.83 15.25
CA ILE A 161 9.69 -10.54 16.46
C ILE A 161 10.87 -11.49 16.51
N VAL A 162 12.02 -10.99 16.07
CA VAL A 162 13.25 -11.80 15.97
C VAL A 162 13.68 -12.36 17.32
N GLY A 163 13.69 -11.53 18.37
CA GLY A 163 14.16 -11.97 19.67
C GLY A 163 13.33 -13.09 20.27
N ALA A 164 12.00 -12.95 20.26
CA ALA A 164 11.08 -14.00 20.72
C ALA A 164 11.26 -15.30 19.93
N THR A 165 11.37 -15.22 18.60
CA THR A 165 11.55 -16.40 17.75
C THR A 165 12.87 -17.12 18.02
N VAL A 166 13.97 -16.38 18.18
CA VAL A 166 15.29 -16.96 18.50
C VAL A 166 15.28 -17.61 19.89
N VAL A 167 14.63 -16.98 20.88
CA VAL A 167 14.44 -17.55 22.23
C VAL A 167 13.61 -18.83 22.17
N THR A 168 12.47 -18.81 21.48
CA THR A 168 11.57 -19.97 21.37
C THR A 168 12.24 -21.12 20.62
N MET A 169 12.88 -20.85 19.48
CA MET A 169 13.67 -21.84 18.76
C MET A 169 14.88 -22.32 19.56
N GLY A 170 15.50 -21.46 20.34
CA GLY A 170 16.58 -21.83 21.27
C GLY A 170 16.09 -22.79 22.35
N LEU A 171 14.91 -22.58 22.93
CA LEU A 171 14.35 -23.44 23.97
C LEU A 171 13.87 -24.80 23.43
N ILE A 172 13.37 -24.85 22.19
CA ILE A 172 12.78 -26.06 21.60
C ILE A 172 13.81 -26.85 20.77
N SER A 173 14.50 -26.17 19.85
CA SER A 173 15.36 -26.79 18.84
C SER A 173 16.75 -27.10 19.37
N LEU A 174 17.35 -26.22 20.17
CA LEU A 174 18.73 -26.40 20.64
C LEU A 174 18.91 -27.69 21.46
N PRO A 175 18.07 -28.01 22.47
CA PRO A 175 18.23 -29.26 23.22
C PRO A 175 18.03 -30.50 22.35
N THR A 176 17.20 -30.39 21.31
CA THR A 176 16.90 -31.48 20.38
C THR A 176 18.08 -31.73 19.43
N MET A 177 18.70 -30.67 18.91
CA MET A 177 19.92 -30.77 18.07
C MET A 177 21.10 -31.34 18.85
N LEU A 178 21.32 -30.88 20.09
CA LEU A 178 22.41 -31.39 20.94
C LEU A 178 22.21 -32.87 21.31
N ARG A 179 20.97 -33.29 21.62
CA ARG A 179 20.65 -34.70 21.86
C ARG A 179 20.85 -35.57 20.61
N ALA A 180 20.62 -35.01 19.43
CA ALA A 180 20.89 -35.68 18.16
C ALA A 180 22.38 -35.73 17.80
N GLY A 181 23.28 -35.11 18.58
CA GLY A 181 24.72 -35.12 18.35
C GLY A 181 25.24 -34.04 17.40
N TYR A 182 24.48 -32.97 17.17
CA TYR A 182 24.94 -31.83 16.36
C TYR A 182 26.03 -31.04 17.10
N SER A 183 26.95 -30.45 16.32
CA SER A 183 27.96 -29.53 16.85
C SER A 183 27.31 -28.26 17.42
N LYS A 184 27.89 -27.73 18.50
CA LYS A 184 27.36 -26.56 19.21
C LYS A 184 27.34 -25.32 18.31
N GLU A 185 28.38 -25.17 17.49
CA GLU A 185 28.58 -24.07 16.56
C GLU A 185 27.49 -24.09 15.47
N LEU A 186 27.27 -25.24 14.82
CA LEU A 186 26.24 -25.34 13.78
C LEU A 186 24.83 -25.14 14.37
N SER A 187 24.53 -25.78 15.51
CA SER A 187 23.21 -25.63 16.14
C SER A 187 22.90 -24.19 16.54
N THR A 188 23.88 -23.50 17.13
CA THR A 188 23.67 -22.10 17.55
C THR A 188 23.61 -21.14 16.39
N GLY A 189 24.46 -21.32 15.37
CA GLY A 189 24.42 -20.51 14.14
C GLY A 189 23.10 -20.65 13.39
N VAL A 190 22.65 -21.89 13.15
CA VAL A 190 21.39 -22.18 12.43
C VAL A 190 20.18 -21.60 13.16
N ILE A 191 20.11 -21.73 14.49
CA ILE A 191 18.97 -21.21 15.27
C ILE A 191 18.95 -19.68 15.27
N ALA A 192 20.12 -19.04 15.46
CA ALA A 192 20.21 -17.59 15.47
C ALA A 192 19.80 -16.97 14.12
N THR A 193 20.28 -17.49 13.00
CA THR A 193 19.91 -16.97 11.67
C THR A 193 18.48 -17.27 11.28
N SER A 194 18.03 -18.51 11.53
CA SER A 194 16.65 -18.96 11.31
C SER A 194 15.62 -18.01 11.92
N GLY A 195 15.83 -17.58 13.17
CA GLY A 195 14.91 -16.67 13.85
C GLY A 195 14.92 -15.23 13.32
N THR A 196 15.94 -14.81 12.57
CA THR A 196 16.03 -13.46 11.99
C THR A 196 15.37 -13.33 10.62
N LEU A 197 15.05 -14.45 9.94
CA LEU A 197 14.47 -14.45 8.60
C LEU A 197 13.13 -13.70 8.51
N GLY A 198 12.41 -13.57 9.62
CA GLY A 198 11.15 -12.81 9.69
C GLY A 198 11.27 -11.31 9.44
N GLN A 199 12.49 -10.76 9.42
CA GLN A 199 12.71 -9.36 9.04
C GLN A 199 12.60 -9.14 7.52
N VAL A 200 12.83 -10.17 6.72
CA VAL A 200 12.86 -10.06 5.25
C VAL A 200 11.73 -10.87 4.62
N ILE A 201 11.37 -12.04 5.15
CA ILE A 201 10.32 -12.88 4.58
C ILE A 201 8.93 -12.31 4.95
N PRO A 202 8.08 -11.93 3.97
CA PRO A 202 6.73 -11.46 4.24
C PRO A 202 5.82 -12.54 4.85
N PRO A 203 4.83 -12.17 5.69
CA PRO A 203 4.47 -10.83 6.14
C PRO A 203 5.39 -10.29 7.26
N SER A 204 6.21 -9.28 6.97
CA SER A 204 7.23 -8.79 7.90
C SER A 204 6.85 -7.45 8.54
N ILE A 205 6.93 -7.35 9.87
CA ILE A 205 6.75 -6.09 10.60
C ILE A 205 7.75 -5.03 10.12
N VAL A 206 9.01 -5.42 9.85
CA VAL A 206 10.05 -4.51 9.36
C VAL A 206 9.61 -3.86 8.06
N LEU A 207 9.11 -4.66 7.11
CA LEU A 207 8.65 -4.17 5.81
C LEU A 207 7.35 -3.35 5.91
N VAL A 208 6.46 -3.67 6.85
CA VAL A 208 5.27 -2.83 7.13
C VAL A 208 5.69 -1.45 7.63
N LEU A 209 6.62 -1.41 8.59
CA LEU A 209 7.13 -0.15 9.14
C LEU A 209 7.88 0.66 8.07
N LEU A 210 8.79 0.02 7.32
CA LEU A 210 9.49 0.65 6.21
C LEU A 210 8.52 1.16 5.16
N GLY A 211 7.56 0.35 4.70
CA GLY A 211 6.59 0.77 3.68
C GLY A 211 5.74 1.96 4.13
N SER A 212 5.30 1.96 5.39
CA SER A 212 4.52 3.07 5.94
C SER A 212 5.29 4.40 6.04
N MET A 213 6.60 4.35 6.18
CA MET A 213 7.45 5.52 6.40
C MET A 213 8.13 5.99 5.13
N VAL A 214 8.74 5.05 4.40
CA VAL A 214 9.45 5.30 3.16
C VAL A 214 8.49 5.83 2.09
N GLY A 215 7.24 5.35 2.05
CA GLY A 215 6.25 5.87 1.09
C GLY A 215 6.05 7.39 1.21
N ASP A 216 5.94 7.92 2.44
CA ASP A 216 5.80 9.36 2.70
C ASP A 216 7.08 10.12 2.40
N ILE A 217 8.24 9.60 2.83
CA ILE A 217 9.55 10.21 2.59
C ILE A 217 9.85 10.30 1.09
N TYR A 218 9.62 9.21 0.36
CA TYR A 218 9.84 9.14 -1.08
C TYR A 218 8.94 10.12 -1.84
N SER A 219 7.63 10.16 -1.51
CA SER A 219 6.71 11.10 -2.15
C SER A 219 7.14 12.55 -1.92
N LYS A 220 7.56 12.91 -0.70
CA LYS A 220 8.08 14.25 -0.39
C LYS A 220 9.39 14.56 -1.11
N ALA A 221 10.33 13.62 -1.12
CA ALA A 221 11.63 13.77 -1.76
C ALA A 221 11.50 13.96 -3.28
N GLN A 222 10.65 13.16 -3.94
CA GLN A 222 10.40 13.28 -5.38
C GLN A 222 9.61 14.53 -5.72
N LYS A 223 8.70 14.99 -4.83
CA LYS A 223 8.04 16.29 -4.99
C LYS A 223 9.04 17.45 -4.95
N ALA A 224 9.98 17.45 -4.00
CA ALA A 224 11.03 18.46 -3.94
C ALA A 224 11.94 18.44 -5.18
N ARG A 225 12.24 17.25 -5.69
CA ARG A 225 12.97 17.08 -6.96
C ARG A 225 12.19 17.62 -8.16
N SER A 226 10.89 17.33 -8.23
CA SER A 226 9.96 17.87 -9.24
C SER A 226 9.93 19.40 -9.23
N GLU A 227 9.89 20.01 -8.06
CA GLU A 227 9.98 21.47 -7.89
C GLU A 227 11.35 22.02 -8.34
N THR A 228 12.44 21.32 -8.06
CA THR A 228 13.81 21.74 -8.45
C THR A 228 14.05 21.62 -9.95
N LEU A 229 13.55 20.56 -10.58
CA LEU A 229 13.69 20.30 -12.01
C LEU A 229 12.64 21.05 -12.85
N ASN A 230 11.64 21.64 -12.20
CA ASN A 230 10.50 22.30 -12.84
C ASN A 230 9.72 21.38 -13.79
N ILE A 231 9.66 20.08 -13.47
CA ILE A 231 8.93 19.04 -14.21
C ILE A 231 7.76 18.58 -13.33
N PRO A 232 6.50 18.51 -13.81
CA PRO A 232 5.38 17.97 -13.05
C PRO A 232 5.67 16.58 -12.51
N LEU A 233 5.33 16.32 -11.24
CA LEU A 233 5.62 15.05 -10.56
C LEU A 233 5.18 13.79 -11.33
N PRO A 234 3.99 13.74 -11.98
CA PRO A 234 3.59 12.57 -12.78
C PRO A 234 4.47 12.36 -14.02
N GLU A 235 4.98 13.44 -14.63
CA GLU A 235 5.88 13.38 -15.79
C GLU A 235 7.30 12.97 -15.36
N LEU A 236 7.74 13.41 -14.18
CA LEU A 236 9.02 13.00 -13.59
C LEU A 236 9.05 11.52 -13.21
N LEU A 237 7.94 10.98 -12.70
CA LEU A 237 7.86 9.61 -12.18
C LEU A 237 7.35 8.60 -13.21
N GLY A 238 6.71 9.03 -14.30
CA GLY A 238 6.13 8.16 -15.33
C GLY A 238 4.92 7.32 -14.86
N SER A 239 4.64 7.30 -13.56
CA SER A 239 3.46 6.69 -12.91
C SER A 239 3.30 7.22 -11.48
N ASP A 240 2.10 7.10 -10.90
CA ASP A 240 1.77 7.51 -9.52
C ASP A 240 2.37 6.52 -8.50
N ILE A 241 3.69 6.28 -8.50
CA ILE A 241 4.28 5.29 -7.60
C ILE A 241 4.54 5.95 -6.24
N ALA A 242 3.57 5.83 -5.35
CA ALA A 242 3.84 5.79 -3.91
C ALA A 242 4.30 4.37 -3.55
N ILE A 243 5.41 4.23 -2.83
CA ILE A 243 5.89 2.92 -2.39
C ILE A 243 4.91 2.37 -1.37
N SER A 244 4.17 1.33 -1.74
CA SER A 244 3.22 0.67 -0.86
C SER A 244 3.93 -0.42 -0.05
N THR A 245 3.38 -0.76 1.11
CA THR A 245 3.83 -1.94 1.87
C THR A 245 3.63 -3.23 1.05
N GLY A 246 2.62 -3.27 0.17
CA GLY A 246 2.38 -4.39 -0.74
C GLY A 246 3.52 -4.55 -1.75
N THR A 247 3.98 -3.44 -2.33
CA THR A 247 5.14 -3.41 -3.24
C THR A 247 6.38 -3.97 -2.56
N LEU A 248 6.66 -3.54 -1.32
CA LEU A 248 7.80 -4.04 -0.55
C LEU A 248 7.67 -5.52 -0.19
N PHE A 249 6.46 -6.03 0.07
CA PHE A 249 6.26 -7.47 0.27
C PHE A 249 6.56 -8.26 -1.01
N LYS A 250 6.14 -7.77 -2.19
CA LYS A 250 6.48 -8.38 -3.48
C LYS A 250 8.01 -8.36 -3.68
N ALA A 251 8.62 -7.20 -3.46
CA ALA A 251 10.06 -6.99 -3.62
C ALA A 251 10.93 -7.88 -2.71
N ALA A 252 10.52 -8.08 -1.45
CA ALA A 252 11.27 -8.86 -0.47
C ALA A 252 11.12 -10.38 -0.61
N PHE A 253 10.06 -10.85 -1.28
CA PHE A 253 9.70 -12.27 -1.29
C PHE A 253 10.81 -13.16 -1.87
N ILE A 254 11.33 -12.81 -3.06
CA ILE A 254 12.39 -13.58 -3.71
C ILE A 254 13.70 -13.54 -2.90
N PRO A 255 14.25 -12.37 -2.53
CA PRO A 255 15.44 -12.29 -1.69
C PRO A 255 15.32 -13.10 -0.39
N GLY A 256 14.17 -13.00 0.31
CA GLY A 256 13.94 -13.69 1.56
C GLY A 256 13.92 -15.21 1.42
N VAL A 257 13.24 -15.74 0.40
CA VAL A 257 13.20 -17.18 0.10
C VAL A 257 14.57 -17.70 -0.31
N VAL A 258 15.28 -16.97 -1.19
CA VAL A 258 16.63 -17.33 -1.63
C VAL A 258 17.58 -17.40 -0.44
N LEU A 259 17.53 -16.42 0.47
CA LEU A 259 18.36 -16.40 1.67
C LEU A 259 18.08 -17.61 2.59
N ALA A 260 16.80 -17.94 2.82
CA ALA A 260 16.42 -19.12 3.59
C ALA A 260 16.93 -20.42 2.95
N LEU A 261 16.84 -20.52 1.62
CA LEU A 261 17.37 -21.66 0.87
C LEU A 261 18.90 -21.74 0.96
N LEU A 262 19.62 -20.61 0.90
CA LEU A 262 21.07 -20.58 1.07
C LEU A 262 21.49 -21.04 2.47
N TYR A 263 20.76 -20.67 3.52
CA TYR A 263 21.02 -21.16 4.88
C TYR A 263 20.79 -22.67 5.01
N ALA A 264 19.69 -23.17 4.44
CA ALA A 264 19.40 -24.60 4.42
C ALA A 264 20.45 -25.38 3.60
N ALA A 265 20.84 -24.85 2.44
CA ALA A 265 21.85 -25.43 1.56
C ALA A 265 23.22 -25.48 2.25
N TYR A 266 23.61 -24.43 2.95
CA TYR A 266 24.85 -24.41 3.74
C TYR A 266 24.83 -25.46 4.84
N ALA A 267 23.74 -25.55 5.62
CA ALA A 267 23.59 -26.55 6.67
C ALA A 267 23.67 -27.98 6.11
N MET A 268 23.07 -28.22 4.94
CA MET A 268 23.12 -29.50 4.24
C MET A 268 24.51 -29.79 3.66
N ALA A 269 25.17 -28.82 3.04
CA ALA A 269 26.51 -28.96 2.47
C ALA A 269 27.53 -29.33 3.54
N ILE A 270 27.45 -28.71 4.73
CA ILE A 270 28.29 -29.08 5.87
C ILE A 270 28.01 -30.49 6.35
N ALA A 271 26.75 -30.91 6.38
CA ALA A 271 26.41 -32.25 6.80
C ALA A 271 26.89 -33.32 5.82
N LEU A 272 26.90 -33.01 4.52
CA LEU A 272 27.45 -33.89 3.47
C LEU A 272 28.98 -33.95 3.52
N TRP A 273 29.64 -32.82 3.78
CA TRP A 273 31.10 -32.76 3.87
C TRP A 273 31.62 -33.37 5.17
N ASN A 274 30.95 -33.11 6.30
CA ASN A 274 31.37 -33.55 7.62
C ASN A 274 30.19 -34.12 8.42
N PRO A 275 29.82 -35.39 8.17
CA PRO A 275 28.66 -36.03 8.79
C PRO A 275 28.69 -36.09 10.32
N SER A 276 29.87 -35.99 10.95
CA SER A 276 30.00 -35.98 12.41
C SER A 276 29.51 -34.68 13.05
N MET A 277 29.48 -33.57 12.32
CA MET A 277 28.99 -32.28 12.84
C MET A 277 27.46 -32.16 12.80
N ALA A 278 26.80 -32.97 11.97
CA ALA A 278 25.35 -32.93 11.72
C ALA A 278 24.81 -34.32 11.34
N PRO A 279 24.82 -35.29 12.26
CA PRO A 279 24.40 -36.66 11.98
C PRO A 279 22.90 -36.76 11.69
N ALA A 280 22.51 -37.85 11.00
CA ALA A 280 21.11 -38.20 10.79
C ALA A 280 20.49 -38.72 12.10
N ILE A 281 19.23 -38.36 12.36
CA ILE A 281 18.46 -38.86 13.49
C ILE A 281 18.06 -40.31 13.19
N VAL A 282 18.67 -41.26 13.89
CA VAL A 282 18.24 -42.66 13.86
C VAL A 282 16.92 -42.76 14.63
N SER A 283 15.81 -42.87 13.90
CA SER A 283 14.50 -43.13 14.51
C SER A 283 14.57 -44.44 15.31
N GLN A 284 14.33 -44.37 16.63
CA GLN A 284 14.37 -45.52 17.54
C GLN A 284 13.30 -46.59 17.27
N ALA A 285 12.54 -46.51 16.17
CA ALA A 285 11.36 -47.32 15.92
C ALA A 285 11.57 -48.59 15.07
N ASN A 286 12.80 -49.05 14.78
CA ASN A 286 12.97 -50.34 14.06
C ASN A 286 14.15 -51.16 14.57
N ASN A 287 13.93 -51.82 15.71
CA ASN A 287 14.67 -53.03 16.10
C ASN A 287 14.22 -54.20 15.19
N GLY A 288 14.79 -54.26 13.99
CA GLY A 288 14.52 -55.34 13.04
C GLY A 288 15.47 -55.27 11.85
N ARG A 289 16.51 -56.11 11.86
CA ARG A 289 17.51 -56.29 10.79
C ARG A 289 16.90 -56.17 9.38
N ARG A 290 17.35 -55.19 8.59
CA ARG A 290 17.38 -55.27 7.11
C ARG A 290 18.48 -54.37 6.53
N LYS A 291 19.13 -54.89 5.50
CA LYS A 291 20.36 -54.41 4.84
C LYS A 291 20.31 -52.92 4.48
N THR A 292 21.39 -52.21 4.77
CA THR A 292 21.55 -50.75 4.76
C THR A 292 21.85 -50.13 3.38
N SER A 293 22.00 -50.93 2.32
CA SER A 293 22.32 -50.43 0.96
C SER A 293 21.09 -50.08 0.12
N ASP A 294 20.03 -50.90 0.16
CA ASP A 294 18.83 -50.70 -0.68
C ASP A 294 17.86 -49.65 -0.10
N HIS A 295 17.97 -49.32 1.18
CA HIS A 295 17.07 -48.42 1.89
C HIS A 295 17.32 -46.92 1.58
N TYR A 296 18.55 -46.55 1.22
CA TYR A 296 18.90 -45.19 0.80
C TYR A 296 18.51 -44.92 -0.65
N ALA A 297 18.75 -45.88 -1.55
CA ALA A 297 18.33 -45.80 -2.95
C ALA A 297 16.79 -45.73 -3.10
N SER A 298 16.04 -46.47 -2.26
CA SER A 298 14.58 -46.43 -2.28
C SER A 298 13.98 -45.13 -1.71
N LYS A 299 14.63 -44.50 -0.71
CA LYS A 299 14.21 -43.17 -0.23
C LYS A 299 14.50 -42.06 -1.23
N ILE A 300 15.62 -42.13 -1.95
CA ILE A 300 15.94 -41.16 -3.02
C ILE A 300 14.97 -41.35 -4.21
N SER A 301 14.62 -42.59 -4.58
CA SER A 301 13.61 -42.83 -5.63
C SER A 301 12.20 -42.44 -5.20
N MET A 302 11.86 -42.62 -3.91
CA MET A 302 10.60 -42.15 -3.34
C MET A 302 10.55 -40.61 -3.28
N PHE A 303 11.66 -39.97 -2.91
CA PHE A 303 11.78 -38.51 -2.93
C PHE A 303 11.68 -37.93 -4.34
N SER A 304 12.38 -38.51 -5.33
CA SER A 304 12.31 -38.05 -6.72
C SER A 304 10.92 -38.27 -7.32
N SER A 305 10.27 -39.41 -7.05
CA SER A 305 8.90 -39.67 -7.50
C SER A 305 7.85 -38.75 -6.87
N ILE A 306 8.08 -38.25 -5.66
CA ILE A 306 7.20 -37.29 -4.98
C ILE A 306 7.45 -35.84 -5.44
N THR A 307 8.70 -35.47 -5.72
CA THR A 307 9.11 -34.08 -6.01
C THR A 307 9.05 -33.69 -7.48
N LEU A 308 9.28 -34.63 -8.41
CA LEU A 308 9.33 -34.34 -9.85
C LEU A 308 7.98 -33.84 -10.43
N PRO A 309 6.81 -34.38 -10.05
CA PRO A 309 5.53 -33.92 -10.63
C PRO A 309 5.14 -32.51 -10.23
N PRO A 310 5.23 -32.08 -8.96
CA PRO A 310 4.99 -30.69 -8.60
C PRO A 310 5.84 -29.72 -9.42
N ILE A 311 7.13 -30.01 -9.57
CA ILE A 311 8.04 -29.18 -10.36
C ILE A 311 7.62 -29.15 -11.84
N ALA A 312 7.28 -30.31 -12.41
CA ALA A 312 6.84 -30.39 -13.81
C ALA A 312 5.55 -29.60 -14.07
N PHE A 313 4.56 -29.69 -13.18
CA PHE A 313 3.30 -28.95 -13.32
C PHE A 313 3.50 -27.44 -13.11
N ILE A 314 4.36 -27.03 -12.19
CA ILE A 314 4.72 -25.61 -12.00
C ILE A 314 5.46 -25.09 -13.23
N LEU A 315 6.41 -25.85 -13.76
CA LEU A 315 7.16 -25.45 -14.96
C LEU A 315 6.25 -25.38 -16.18
N MET A 316 5.29 -26.30 -16.31
CA MET A 316 4.24 -26.21 -17.33
C MET A 316 3.41 -24.94 -17.19
N LEU A 317 3.03 -24.53 -15.96
CA LEU A 317 2.30 -23.29 -15.74
C LEU A 317 3.13 -22.07 -16.15
N VAL A 318 4.41 -22.03 -15.75
CA VAL A 318 5.32 -20.94 -16.11
C VAL A 318 5.47 -20.85 -17.62
N VAL A 319 5.70 -21.97 -18.31
CA VAL A 319 5.80 -21.99 -19.78
C VAL A 319 4.50 -21.47 -20.41
N SER A 320 3.33 -21.94 -19.96
CA SER A 320 2.03 -21.50 -20.48
C SER A 320 1.73 -20.01 -20.24
N LEU A 321 2.19 -19.45 -19.12
CA LEU A 321 2.11 -18.01 -18.83
C LEU A 321 3.04 -17.23 -19.76
N THR A 322 4.28 -17.68 -19.94
CA THR A 322 5.25 -17.00 -20.83
C THR A 322 4.89 -17.10 -22.31
N SER A 323 4.17 -18.15 -22.71
CA SER A 323 3.73 -18.37 -24.09
C SER A 323 2.38 -17.73 -24.40
N GLY A 324 1.78 -16.98 -23.47
CA GLY A 324 0.48 -16.31 -23.66
C GLY A 324 -0.75 -17.25 -23.73
N ILE A 325 -0.59 -18.55 -23.46
CA ILE A 325 -1.72 -19.51 -23.46
C ILE A 325 -2.62 -19.28 -22.25
N VAL A 326 -1.99 -18.98 -21.10
CA VAL A 326 -2.65 -18.64 -19.84
C VAL A 326 -2.41 -17.17 -19.58
N GLY A 327 -3.47 -16.40 -19.29
CA GLY A 327 -3.36 -14.97 -19.02
C GLY A 327 -4.66 -14.38 -18.48
N ASN A 328 -4.73 -13.06 -18.34
CA ASN A 328 -5.98 -12.43 -17.91
C ASN A 328 -7.02 -12.48 -19.04
N GLN A 329 -8.23 -12.92 -18.74
CA GLN A 329 -9.33 -13.05 -19.71
C GLN A 329 -10.35 -11.93 -19.52
N GLU A 330 -9.85 -10.70 -19.36
CA GLU A 330 -10.72 -9.54 -19.38
C GLU A 330 -10.97 -9.18 -20.86
N PRO A 331 -12.22 -8.86 -21.26
CA PRO A 331 -12.42 -8.16 -22.52
C PRO A 331 -11.55 -6.90 -22.47
N THR A 332 -11.03 -6.43 -23.60
CA THR A 332 -10.38 -5.12 -23.64
C THR A 332 -11.34 -4.15 -22.95
N GLU A 333 -10.93 -3.57 -21.82
CA GLU A 333 -11.61 -2.37 -21.37
C GLU A 333 -11.24 -1.31 -22.40
N ASP A 334 -12.02 -1.29 -23.48
CA ASP A 334 -12.10 -0.28 -24.52
C ASP A 334 -12.30 1.13 -23.92
N ALA A 335 -12.40 1.30 -22.60
CA ALA A 335 -12.53 2.59 -21.96
C ALA A 335 -11.38 3.57 -22.30
N LEU A 336 -10.15 3.11 -22.54
CA LEU A 336 -9.06 3.99 -22.98
C LEU A 336 -9.06 4.19 -24.51
N GLU A 337 -9.18 3.12 -25.29
CA GLU A 337 -9.11 3.19 -26.76
C GLU A 337 -10.37 3.81 -27.37
N PHE A 338 -11.57 3.47 -26.88
CA PHE A 338 -12.84 4.05 -27.30
C PHE A 338 -13.00 5.49 -26.82
N ALA A 339 -12.56 5.85 -25.60
CA ALA A 339 -12.64 7.24 -25.15
C ALA A 339 -11.67 8.14 -25.95
N ASN A 340 -10.48 7.66 -26.28
CA ASN A 340 -9.52 8.39 -27.11
C ASN A 340 -10.02 8.54 -28.55
N PHE A 341 -10.61 7.48 -29.11
CA PHE A 341 -11.13 7.49 -30.47
C PHE A 341 -12.43 8.28 -30.61
N GLN A 342 -13.34 8.16 -29.64
CA GLN A 342 -14.57 8.96 -29.56
C GLN A 342 -14.25 10.44 -29.30
N ALA A 343 -13.28 10.76 -28.45
CA ALA A 343 -12.85 12.14 -28.23
C ALA A 343 -12.17 12.73 -29.47
N LEU A 344 -11.40 11.94 -30.22
CA LEU A 344 -10.83 12.35 -31.51
C LEU A 344 -11.93 12.61 -32.54
N LEU A 345 -12.89 11.69 -32.71
CA LEU A 345 -14.02 11.83 -33.61
C LEU A 345 -14.92 13.03 -33.24
N GLU A 346 -15.25 13.21 -31.96
CA GLU A 346 -16.03 14.35 -31.48
C GLU A 346 -15.28 15.68 -31.66
N ARG A 347 -13.95 15.69 -31.59
CA ARG A 347 -13.13 16.88 -31.87
C ARG A 347 -13.04 17.17 -33.36
N VAL A 348 -12.91 16.15 -34.20
CA VAL A 348 -12.97 16.28 -35.67
C VAL A 348 -14.36 16.75 -36.12
N GLU A 349 -15.43 16.27 -35.48
CA GLU A 349 -16.80 16.72 -35.71
C GLU A 349 -17.00 18.19 -35.32
N LYS A 350 -16.51 18.59 -34.13
CA LYS A 350 -16.57 19.97 -33.65
C LYS A 350 -15.68 20.95 -34.43
N ALA A 351 -14.64 20.45 -35.09
CA ALA A 351 -13.69 21.27 -35.85
C ALA A 351 -14.15 21.58 -37.30
N LYS A 352 -15.25 21.02 -37.82
CA LYS A 352 -15.61 21.17 -39.25
C LYS A 352 -15.85 22.63 -39.67
N PRO A 353 -15.32 23.09 -40.83
CA PRO A 353 -15.48 24.46 -41.29
C PRO A 353 -16.63 24.60 -42.31
N ASN A 354 -17.18 23.50 -42.83
CA ASN A 354 -18.23 23.49 -43.85
C ASN A 354 -19.32 22.47 -43.52
N SER A 355 -20.56 22.92 -43.58
CA SER A 355 -21.79 22.23 -43.26
C SER A 355 -22.25 21.21 -44.34
N GLU A 356 -21.33 20.38 -44.86
CA GLU A 356 -21.65 19.40 -45.93
C GLU A 356 -21.01 18.01 -45.72
N GLN A 357 -20.79 17.56 -44.47
CA GLN A 357 -20.74 16.12 -44.19
C GLN A 357 -21.97 15.73 -43.39
N ASN A 358 -22.74 14.78 -43.93
CA ASN A 358 -24.00 14.34 -43.36
C ASN A 358 -23.75 13.65 -42.00
N SER A 359 -24.63 13.88 -41.02
CA SER A 359 -24.60 13.17 -39.72
C SER A 359 -24.65 11.64 -39.87
N GLU A 360 -25.09 11.17 -41.03
CA GLU A 360 -25.15 9.76 -41.43
C GLU A 360 -23.75 9.15 -41.63
N ASP A 361 -22.81 9.87 -42.26
CA ASP A 361 -21.43 9.44 -42.49
C ASP A 361 -20.66 9.24 -41.18
N PHE A 362 -20.94 10.11 -40.21
CA PHE A 362 -20.34 10.06 -38.88
C PHE A 362 -20.86 8.89 -38.04
N GLU A 363 -22.17 8.61 -38.10
CA GLU A 363 -22.74 7.42 -37.45
C GLU A 363 -22.27 6.12 -38.11
N ILE A 364 -21.97 6.13 -39.42
CA ILE A 364 -21.36 4.99 -40.14
C ILE A 364 -19.92 4.74 -39.64
N LEU A 365 -19.09 5.79 -39.52
CA LEU A 365 -17.73 5.71 -38.95
C LEU A 365 -17.73 5.22 -37.50
N LYS A 366 -18.66 5.73 -36.67
CA LYS A 366 -18.86 5.30 -35.28
C LYS A 366 -19.30 3.83 -35.19
N ASN A 367 -20.18 3.38 -36.07
CA ASN A 367 -20.60 1.99 -36.14
C ASN A 367 -19.48 1.07 -36.65
N TYR A 368 -18.69 1.48 -37.63
CA TYR A 368 -17.52 0.74 -38.12
C TYR A 368 -16.51 0.48 -37.01
N VAL A 369 -16.15 1.52 -36.26
CA VAL A 369 -15.19 1.43 -35.15
C VAL A 369 -15.74 0.58 -34.01
N LYS A 370 -17.04 0.70 -33.72
CA LYS A 370 -17.71 -0.12 -32.71
C LYS A 370 -17.71 -1.61 -33.09
N LEU A 371 -17.94 -1.94 -34.36
CA LEU A 371 -17.89 -3.32 -34.85
C LEU A 371 -16.47 -3.88 -34.79
N ILE A 372 -15.47 -3.07 -35.16
CA ILE A 372 -14.05 -3.45 -35.07
C ILE A 372 -13.62 -3.69 -33.62
N SER A 373 -13.94 -2.77 -32.70
CA SER A 373 -13.59 -2.91 -31.27
C SER A 373 -14.18 -4.16 -30.64
N ARG A 374 -15.34 -4.60 -31.11
CA ARG A 374 -16.03 -5.81 -30.63
C ARG A 374 -15.57 -7.09 -31.31
N ASN A 375 -14.64 -6.99 -32.26
CA ASN A 375 -14.23 -8.07 -33.13
C ASN A 375 -15.41 -8.73 -33.89
N ASP A 376 -16.45 -7.95 -34.16
CA ASP A 376 -17.63 -8.39 -34.93
C ASP A 376 -17.31 -8.29 -36.43
N GLU A 377 -17.92 -9.15 -37.26
CA GLU A 377 -17.75 -9.07 -38.72
C GLU A 377 -18.24 -7.73 -39.26
N ILE A 378 -17.35 -7.00 -39.93
CA ILE A 378 -17.67 -5.71 -40.54
C ILE A 378 -18.38 -5.97 -41.88
N PRO A 379 -19.60 -5.45 -42.09
CA PRO A 379 -20.25 -5.51 -43.38
C PRO A 379 -19.38 -4.89 -44.47
N PRO A 380 -19.21 -5.55 -45.64
CA PRO A 380 -18.33 -5.06 -46.71
C PRO A 380 -18.73 -3.68 -47.22
N GLU A 381 -20.03 -3.36 -47.19
CA GLU A 381 -20.58 -2.05 -47.55
C GLU A 381 -20.06 -0.93 -46.63
N ILE A 382 -20.02 -1.16 -45.31
CA ILE A 382 -19.51 -0.17 -44.34
C ILE A 382 -18.00 0.01 -44.54
N ARG A 383 -17.26 -1.08 -44.79
CA ARG A 383 -15.82 -1.02 -45.02
C ARG A 383 -15.48 -0.22 -46.27
N GLU A 384 -16.19 -0.44 -47.37
CA GLU A 384 -15.97 0.26 -48.65
C GLU A 384 -16.31 1.76 -48.55
N ILE A 385 -17.37 2.12 -47.83
CA ILE A 385 -17.76 3.51 -47.55
C ILE A 385 -16.70 4.23 -46.70
N VAL A 386 -16.22 3.59 -45.62
CA VAL A 386 -15.20 4.17 -44.74
C VAL A 386 -13.85 4.30 -45.44
N ASP A 387 -13.44 3.30 -46.22
CA ASP A 387 -12.21 3.36 -47.03
C ASP A 387 -12.29 4.48 -48.09
N GLY A 388 -13.47 4.74 -48.67
CA GLY A 388 -13.73 5.87 -49.55
C GLY A 388 -13.67 7.23 -48.85
N MET A 389 -14.27 7.35 -47.66
CA MET A 389 -14.21 8.58 -46.85
C MET A 389 -12.78 8.95 -46.45
N LEU A 390 -11.97 7.96 -46.10
CA LEU A 390 -10.56 8.16 -45.73
C LEU A 390 -9.68 8.52 -46.94
N ALA A 391 -10.08 8.13 -48.16
CA ALA A 391 -9.36 8.46 -49.38
C ALA A 391 -9.65 9.89 -49.88
N ASP A 392 -10.86 10.41 -49.69
CA ASP A 392 -11.30 11.74 -50.14
C ASP A 392 -11.04 12.88 -49.13
N THR A 393 -10.62 12.58 -47.90
CA THR A 393 -10.35 13.60 -46.88
C THR A 393 -9.01 14.29 -47.14
N ASP A 394 -9.04 15.52 -47.65
CA ASP A 394 -7.85 16.33 -47.89
C ASP A 394 -7.24 16.80 -46.56
N SER A 395 -5.99 16.41 -46.30
CA SER A 395 -5.30 16.67 -45.03
C SER A 395 -5.19 18.15 -44.69
N SER A 396 -5.14 19.03 -45.69
CA SER A 396 -5.00 20.48 -45.47
C SER A 396 -6.26 21.16 -44.95
N ASP A 397 -7.46 20.67 -45.31
CA ASP A 397 -8.72 21.25 -44.82
C ASP A 397 -9.00 20.82 -43.38
N LEU A 398 -8.66 19.57 -43.04
CA LEU A 398 -8.68 19.08 -41.67
C LEU A 398 -7.71 19.86 -40.78
N GLU A 399 -6.48 20.12 -41.27
CA GLU A 399 -5.48 20.91 -40.57
C GLU A 399 -5.96 22.35 -40.31
N ARG A 400 -6.53 23.01 -41.32
CA ARG A 400 -7.06 24.39 -41.18
C ARG A 400 -8.17 24.47 -40.13
N SER A 401 -9.02 23.45 -40.07
CA SER A 401 -10.09 23.31 -39.09
C SER A 401 -9.62 23.07 -37.67
N LEU A 402 -8.67 22.14 -37.51
CA LEU A 402 -8.09 21.82 -36.21
C LEU A 402 -7.32 23.02 -35.65
N ARG A 403 -6.59 23.77 -36.50
CA ARG A 403 -5.93 25.02 -36.11
C ARG A 403 -6.92 26.12 -35.68
N ALA A 404 -8.04 26.26 -36.37
CA ALA A 404 -9.07 27.24 -36.00
C ALA A 404 -9.70 26.91 -34.63
N HIS A 405 -9.99 25.63 -34.38
CA HIS A 405 -10.53 25.18 -33.10
C HIS A 405 -9.51 25.27 -31.96
N GLU A 406 -8.25 24.96 -32.23
CA GLU A 406 -7.15 25.08 -31.26
C GLU A 406 -6.95 26.52 -30.79
N ILE A 407 -7.01 27.50 -31.71
CA ILE A 407 -6.95 28.93 -31.36
C ILE A 407 -8.11 29.33 -30.46
N GLU A 408 -9.32 28.87 -30.78
CA GLU A 408 -10.53 29.17 -30.00
C GLU A 408 -10.43 28.63 -28.57
N VAL A 409 -10.02 27.37 -28.41
CA VAL A 409 -9.85 26.74 -27.09
C VAL A 409 -8.77 27.45 -26.27
N ARG A 410 -7.59 27.70 -26.86
CA ARG A 410 -6.46 28.35 -26.18
C ARG A 410 -6.80 29.78 -25.75
N ARG A 411 -7.48 30.54 -26.62
CA ARG A 411 -7.95 31.90 -26.29
C ARG A 411 -8.95 31.87 -25.14
N ASP A 412 -9.91 30.96 -25.17
CA ASP A 412 -10.99 30.92 -24.20
C ASP A 412 -10.49 30.52 -22.80
N ASP A 413 -9.52 29.61 -22.70
CA ASP A 413 -8.89 29.25 -21.44
C ASP A 413 -8.02 30.39 -20.87
N LEU A 414 -7.24 31.07 -21.72
CA LEU A 414 -6.47 32.26 -21.33
C LEU A 414 -7.37 33.40 -20.84
N VAL A 415 -8.43 33.71 -21.60
CA VAL A 415 -9.41 34.74 -21.24
C VAL A 415 -10.11 34.40 -19.93
N ARG A 416 -10.40 33.11 -19.67
CA ARG A 416 -11.00 32.66 -18.41
C ARG A 416 -10.05 32.83 -17.24
N GLY A 417 -8.77 32.51 -17.39
CA GLY A 417 -7.73 32.71 -16.37
C GLY A 417 -7.51 34.19 -16.04
N LEU A 418 -7.25 35.01 -17.08
CA LEU A 418 -7.08 36.47 -16.99
C LEU A 418 -8.27 37.15 -16.32
N LYS A 419 -9.49 36.77 -16.71
CA LYS A 419 -10.72 37.36 -16.18
C LYS A 419 -10.88 37.06 -14.69
N ARG A 420 -10.59 35.84 -14.25
CA ARG A 420 -10.68 35.46 -12.82
C ARG A 420 -9.68 36.24 -11.97
N PHE A 421 -8.42 36.30 -12.41
CA PHE A 421 -7.35 36.94 -11.66
C PHE A 421 -7.52 38.47 -11.57
N ALA A 422 -7.81 39.13 -12.71
CA ALA A 422 -7.96 40.57 -12.75
C ALA A 422 -9.15 41.09 -11.92
N LEU A 423 -10.28 40.38 -11.94
CA LEU A 423 -11.46 40.73 -11.14
C LEU A 423 -11.25 40.49 -9.64
N ALA A 424 -10.46 39.49 -9.26
CA ALA A 424 -10.12 39.22 -7.87
C ALA A 424 -9.25 40.33 -7.28
N LEU A 425 -8.23 40.76 -8.03
CA LEU A 425 -7.36 41.87 -7.63
C LEU A 425 -8.12 43.19 -7.53
N ASP A 426 -9.01 43.48 -8.48
CA ASP A 426 -9.83 44.69 -8.46
C ASP A 426 -10.72 44.73 -7.19
N ALA A 427 -11.31 43.58 -6.83
CA ALA A 427 -12.13 43.46 -5.64
C ALA A 427 -11.34 43.56 -4.31
N MET A 428 -10.10 43.06 -4.26
CA MET A 428 -9.29 42.99 -3.03
C MET A 428 -8.42 44.23 -2.78
N LEU A 429 -7.80 44.77 -3.83
CA LEU A 429 -6.79 45.83 -3.77
C LEU A 429 -7.20 47.10 -4.54
N GLY A 430 -8.27 47.04 -5.33
CA GLY A 430 -8.80 48.15 -6.11
C GLY A 430 -8.24 48.27 -7.53
N GLU A 431 -8.91 49.09 -8.34
CA GLU A 431 -8.71 49.22 -9.79
C GLU A 431 -7.27 49.55 -10.20
N ALA A 432 -6.53 50.29 -9.37
CA ALA A 432 -5.16 50.71 -9.69
C ALA A 432 -4.19 49.52 -9.84
N GLU A 433 -4.32 48.50 -8.98
CA GLU A 433 -3.45 47.32 -8.96
C GLU A 433 -3.92 46.27 -9.98
N ALA A 434 -5.21 46.29 -10.37
CA ALA A 434 -5.80 45.36 -11.34
C ALA A 434 -5.65 45.82 -12.81
N LYS A 435 -5.42 47.11 -13.04
CA LYS A 435 -5.41 47.75 -14.38
C LYS A 435 -4.52 47.05 -15.42
N PRO A 436 -3.28 46.61 -15.13
CA PRO A 436 -2.43 45.94 -16.12
C PRO A 436 -3.03 44.62 -16.62
N TYR A 437 -3.64 43.85 -15.73
CA TYR A 437 -4.25 42.55 -16.05
C TYR A 437 -5.58 42.70 -16.80
N LEU A 438 -6.35 43.75 -16.50
CA LEU A 438 -7.56 44.09 -17.25
C LEU A 438 -7.26 44.51 -18.70
N GLN A 439 -6.10 45.13 -18.95
CA GLN A 439 -5.64 45.48 -20.30
C GLN A 439 -5.21 44.23 -21.08
N MET A 440 -4.46 43.32 -20.46
CA MET A 440 -4.09 42.02 -21.06
C MET A 440 -5.33 41.18 -21.40
N LEU A 441 -6.33 41.15 -20.51
CA LEU A 441 -7.62 40.50 -20.76
C LEU A 441 -8.35 41.07 -21.99
N ALA A 442 -8.28 42.38 -22.20
CA ALA A 442 -8.91 43.03 -23.34
C ALA A 442 -8.19 42.68 -24.66
N ALA A 443 -6.86 42.63 -24.63
CA ALA A 443 -6.04 42.22 -25.78
C ALA A 443 -6.26 40.74 -26.15
N ALA A 444 -6.25 39.83 -25.17
CA ALA A 444 -6.49 38.40 -25.37
C ALA A 444 -7.90 38.08 -25.93
N LYS A 445 -8.90 38.94 -25.69
CA LYS A 445 -10.24 38.78 -26.29
C LYS A 445 -10.31 39.16 -27.76
N GLN A 446 -9.39 39.99 -28.25
CA GLN A 446 -9.39 40.52 -29.61
C GLN A 446 -8.44 39.78 -30.56
N SER A 447 -7.63 38.84 -30.03
CA SER A 447 -6.67 38.04 -30.81
C SER A 447 -7.37 37.11 -31.80
N GLN A 448 -6.88 37.07 -33.05
CA GLN A 448 -7.37 36.19 -34.11
C GLN A 448 -6.35 35.12 -34.52
N SER A 449 -5.10 35.22 -34.05
CA SER A 449 -4.04 34.24 -34.27
C SER A 449 -3.30 33.89 -32.97
N ILE A 450 -2.54 32.78 -32.99
CA ILE A 450 -1.65 32.41 -31.87
C ILE A 450 -0.59 33.50 -31.62
N GLN A 451 -0.10 34.16 -32.67
CA GLN A 451 0.88 35.24 -32.53
C GLN A 451 0.30 36.49 -31.85
N ASP A 452 -0.98 36.78 -32.10
CA ASP A 452 -1.69 37.87 -31.41
C ASP A 452 -1.91 37.55 -29.92
N LEU A 453 -2.17 36.27 -29.60
CA LEU A 453 -2.27 35.80 -28.21
C LEU A 453 -0.94 35.94 -27.48
N ILE A 454 0.18 35.58 -28.11
CA ILE A 454 1.54 35.74 -27.54
C ILE A 454 1.81 37.21 -27.25
N SER A 455 1.61 38.07 -28.26
CA SER A 455 1.86 39.51 -28.16
C SER A 455 1.00 40.19 -27.08
N ALA A 456 -0.19 39.65 -26.79
CA ALA A 456 -1.09 40.19 -25.77
C ALA A 456 -0.62 39.96 -24.33
N VAL A 457 0.33 39.03 -24.11
CA VAL A 457 0.77 38.62 -22.77
C VAL A 457 2.30 38.63 -22.60
N ASP A 458 3.06 39.06 -23.61
CA ASP A 458 4.52 39.19 -23.59
C ASP A 458 5.05 40.06 -22.44
N ASP A 459 4.33 41.13 -22.07
CA ASP A 459 4.69 42.06 -20.99
C ASP A 459 4.10 41.67 -19.62
N ALA A 460 3.68 40.41 -19.41
CA ALA A 460 3.08 40.00 -18.14
C ALA A 460 4.09 39.96 -16.98
N PRO A 461 3.72 40.49 -15.79
CA PRO A 461 4.59 40.50 -14.61
C PRO A 461 4.92 39.08 -14.11
N LEU A 462 6.15 38.89 -13.64
CA LEU A 462 6.75 37.59 -13.33
C LEU A 462 6.56 37.19 -11.84
N GLY A 463 6.66 35.88 -11.55
CA GLY A 463 6.23 35.24 -10.30
C GLY A 463 6.45 35.99 -8.98
N VAL A 464 7.59 36.64 -8.76
CA VAL A 464 7.87 37.39 -7.51
C VAL A 464 6.96 38.63 -7.35
N GLU A 465 6.66 39.34 -8.45
CA GLU A 465 5.77 40.51 -8.43
C GLU A 465 4.32 40.11 -8.17
N VAL A 466 3.88 39.02 -8.80
CA VAL A 466 2.55 38.43 -8.59
C VAL A 466 2.40 37.94 -7.14
N GLN A 467 3.41 37.25 -6.58
CA GLN A 467 3.41 36.80 -5.19
C GLN A 467 3.39 37.96 -4.18
N ASN A 468 4.08 39.06 -4.48
CA ASN A 468 4.06 40.25 -3.63
C ASN A 468 2.68 40.95 -3.62
N LEU A 469 2.02 41.06 -4.77
CA LEU A 469 0.65 41.56 -4.86
C LEU A 469 -0.33 40.69 -4.06
N LEU A 470 -0.18 39.36 -4.14
CA LEU A 470 -1.01 38.41 -3.39
C LEU A 470 -0.80 38.50 -1.87
N ARG A 471 0.44 38.64 -1.41
CA ARG A 471 0.75 38.86 0.01
C ARG A 471 0.10 40.15 0.50
N LYS A 472 0.20 41.23 -0.28
CA LYS A 472 -0.41 42.53 0.03
C LYS A 472 -1.94 42.43 0.11
N ALA A 473 -2.59 41.69 -0.80
CA ALA A 473 -4.02 41.41 -0.76
C ALA A 473 -4.43 40.69 0.53
N LYS A 474 -3.68 39.67 0.94
CA LYS A 474 -3.94 38.88 2.14
C LYS A 474 -3.78 39.67 3.45
N GLU A 475 -2.84 40.60 3.49
CA GLU A 475 -2.59 41.43 4.67
C GLU A 475 -3.59 42.58 4.82
N GLN A 476 -4.15 43.09 3.71
CA GLN A 476 -4.99 44.29 3.71
C GLN A 476 -6.50 44.02 3.60
N PHE A 477 -6.94 42.87 3.09
CA PHE A 477 -8.35 42.57 2.86
C PHE A 477 -8.99 41.78 4.03
N ASP A 478 -10.13 42.26 4.55
CA ASP A 478 -10.87 41.61 5.64
C ASP A 478 -11.87 40.56 5.13
N PHE A 479 -11.55 39.28 5.33
CA PHE A 479 -12.39 38.15 4.94
C PHE A 479 -13.55 37.85 5.91
N ALA A 480 -13.56 38.41 7.12
CA ALA A 480 -14.53 38.06 8.15
C ALA A 480 -16.01 38.29 7.74
N PRO A 481 -16.39 39.36 7.02
CA PRO A 481 -17.77 39.58 6.59
C PRO A 481 -18.29 38.52 5.59
N TYR A 482 -17.39 38.04 4.72
CA TYR A 482 -17.69 37.06 3.68
C TYR A 482 -17.93 35.67 4.28
N LEU A 483 -17.02 35.22 5.16
CA LEU A 483 -17.13 33.95 5.88
C LEU A 483 -18.38 33.88 6.75
N ASN A 484 -18.67 34.96 7.49
CA ASN A 484 -19.86 35.06 8.35
C ASN A 484 -21.16 35.00 7.54
N ALA A 485 -21.23 35.66 6.38
CA ALA A 485 -22.42 35.65 5.52
C ALA A 485 -22.71 34.23 4.99
N ALA A 486 -21.67 33.48 4.63
CA ALA A 486 -21.82 32.13 4.11
C ALA A 486 -22.19 31.08 5.16
N GLU A 487 -21.54 31.12 6.33
CA GLU A 487 -21.87 30.22 7.44
C GLU A 487 -23.31 30.45 7.92
N THR A 488 -23.73 31.72 7.96
CA THR A 488 -25.09 32.12 8.31
C THR A 488 -26.11 31.59 7.29
N TYR A 489 -25.81 31.71 5.99
CA TYR A 489 -26.67 31.18 4.93
C TYR A 489 -26.86 29.65 5.04
N ASP A 490 -25.77 28.87 5.17
CA ASP A 490 -25.86 27.40 5.17
C ASP A 490 -26.65 26.89 6.38
N LYS A 491 -26.36 27.44 7.57
CA LYS A 491 -27.09 27.08 8.81
C LYS A 491 -28.58 27.38 8.72
N ILE A 492 -28.96 28.57 8.24
CA ILE A 492 -30.35 29.02 8.20
C ILE A 492 -31.13 28.28 7.10
N VAL A 493 -30.58 28.20 5.90
CA VAL A 493 -31.27 27.62 4.73
C VAL A 493 -31.36 26.10 4.83
N SER A 494 -30.32 25.40 5.35
CA SER A 494 -30.36 23.95 5.58
C SER A 494 -31.44 23.55 6.59
N LYS A 495 -31.60 24.34 7.65
CA LYS A 495 -32.67 24.14 8.65
C LYS A 495 -34.06 24.41 8.04
N ALA A 496 -34.20 25.47 7.24
CA ALA A 496 -35.46 25.89 6.65
C ALA A 496 -36.01 24.93 5.56
N ARG A 497 -35.18 24.09 4.92
CA ARG A 497 -35.62 23.11 3.88
C ARG A 497 -36.38 21.89 4.40
N ARG A 498 -36.24 21.56 5.70
CA ARG A 498 -36.73 20.30 6.28
C ARG A 498 -38.26 20.20 6.30
N LYS A 499 -38.81 19.00 6.03
CA LYS A 499 -40.25 18.69 5.91
C LYS A 499 -41.02 18.58 7.26
N ASN A 500 -40.46 19.05 8.37
CA ASN A 500 -41.06 18.86 9.71
C ASN A 500 -42.38 19.61 9.94
N TYR A 501 -42.77 20.54 9.06
CA TYR A 501 -43.98 21.34 9.22
C TYR A 501 -45.29 20.59 8.92
N LYS A 502 -45.24 19.41 8.28
CA LYS A 502 -46.46 18.62 7.98
C LYS A 502 -47.18 18.09 9.22
N LYS A 503 -46.51 18.06 10.38
CA LYS A 503 -47.05 17.58 11.66
C LYS A 503 -47.62 18.71 12.55
N LEU A 504 -47.50 19.97 12.11
CA LEU A 504 -47.98 21.14 12.85
C LEU A 504 -49.48 21.37 12.60
N ASP A 505 -50.16 21.91 13.59
CA ASP A 505 -51.51 22.45 13.47
C ASP A 505 -51.52 23.78 12.68
N ASP A 506 -52.70 24.26 12.27
CA ASP A 506 -52.78 25.43 11.37
C ASP A 506 -52.27 26.73 12.01
N VAL A 507 -52.36 26.85 13.34
CA VAL A 507 -51.76 27.95 14.10
C VAL A 507 -50.23 27.85 14.10
N GLY A 508 -49.69 26.65 14.34
CA GLY A 508 -48.24 26.38 14.28
C GLY A 508 -47.65 26.60 12.89
N LYS A 509 -48.40 26.29 11.82
CA LYS A 509 -47.96 26.57 10.44
C LYS A 509 -47.82 28.06 10.14
N ILE A 510 -48.73 28.90 10.64
CA ILE A 510 -48.69 30.37 10.44
C ILE A 510 -47.50 30.98 11.20
N ALA A 511 -47.26 30.55 12.44
CA ALA A 511 -46.12 31.00 13.23
C ALA A 511 -44.77 30.61 12.57
N GLU A 512 -44.65 29.34 12.15
CA GLU A 512 -43.46 28.82 11.49
C GLU A 512 -43.22 29.49 10.12
N PHE A 513 -44.28 29.83 9.38
CA PHE A 513 -44.20 30.57 8.12
C PHE A 513 -43.59 31.96 8.32
N ALA A 514 -44.08 32.73 9.31
CA ALA A 514 -43.59 34.06 9.60
C ALA A 514 -42.13 34.04 10.10
N GLU A 515 -41.78 33.08 10.95
CA GLU A 515 -40.43 32.95 11.50
C GLU A 515 -39.41 32.56 10.43
N ARG A 516 -39.73 31.59 9.57
CA ARG A 516 -38.83 31.16 8.47
C ARG A 516 -38.58 32.27 7.46
N LYS A 517 -39.63 33.00 7.07
CA LYS A 517 -39.50 34.12 6.12
C LYS A 517 -38.59 35.22 6.68
N LYS A 518 -38.74 35.54 7.97
CA LYS A 518 -37.92 36.54 8.69
C LYS A 518 -36.43 36.17 8.75
N LEU A 519 -36.10 34.88 8.84
CA LEU A 519 -34.71 34.41 8.96
C LEU A 519 -34.03 34.19 7.60
N VAL A 520 -34.76 33.66 6.62
CA VAL A 520 -34.17 33.23 5.34
C VAL A 520 -33.88 34.42 4.41
N VAL A 521 -34.78 35.40 4.32
CA VAL A 521 -34.62 36.55 3.40
C VAL A 521 -33.32 37.32 3.67
N PRO A 522 -33.00 37.76 4.90
CA PRO A 522 -31.78 38.52 5.17
C PRO A 522 -30.49 37.72 4.94
N ALA A 523 -30.53 36.40 5.19
CA ALA A 523 -29.38 35.52 5.00
C ALA A 523 -29.05 35.33 3.51
N VAL A 524 -30.06 35.17 2.67
CA VAL A 524 -29.91 35.04 1.22
C VAL A 524 -29.47 36.38 0.60
N GLU A 525 -30.04 37.50 1.05
CA GLU A 525 -29.64 38.85 0.60
C GLU A 525 -28.20 39.19 0.96
N SER A 526 -27.76 38.86 2.18
CA SER A 526 -26.38 39.10 2.63
C SER A 526 -25.39 38.31 1.79
N LEU A 527 -25.65 37.01 1.55
CA LEU A 527 -24.80 36.19 0.70
C LEU A 527 -24.74 36.75 -0.73
N ARG A 528 -25.90 37.09 -1.31
CA ARG A 528 -25.95 37.69 -2.65
C ARG A 528 -25.17 39.00 -2.71
N LYS A 529 -25.33 39.89 -1.74
CA LYS A 529 -24.66 41.19 -1.72
C LYS A 529 -23.13 41.06 -1.77
N PHE A 530 -22.56 40.14 -0.99
CA PHE A 530 -21.11 39.96 -0.92
C PHE A 530 -20.56 39.15 -2.11
N TYR A 531 -21.31 38.18 -2.63
CA TYR A 531 -20.80 37.26 -3.65
C TYR A 531 -21.36 37.47 -5.06
N ALA A 532 -22.29 38.42 -5.26
CA ALA A 532 -22.92 38.71 -6.57
C ALA A 532 -21.94 38.94 -7.72
N PRO A 533 -20.81 39.65 -7.55
CA PRO A 533 -19.84 39.85 -8.62
C PRO A 533 -19.18 38.55 -9.11
N PHE A 534 -19.20 37.50 -8.28
CA PHE A 534 -18.50 36.23 -8.52
C PHE A 534 -19.44 35.09 -8.97
N PHE A 535 -20.75 35.32 -8.98
CA PHE A 535 -21.72 34.34 -9.48
C PHE A 535 -21.81 34.35 -11.01
N GLY A 536 -21.93 33.17 -11.63
CA GLY A 536 -22.32 33.07 -13.04
C GLY A 536 -23.74 33.60 -13.29
N GLU A 537 -24.05 34.03 -14.52
CA GLU A 537 -25.35 34.61 -14.89
C GLU A 537 -26.53 33.69 -14.52
N GLU A 538 -26.38 32.38 -14.72
CA GLU A 538 -27.39 31.37 -14.38
C GLU A 538 -27.66 31.29 -12.87
N THR A 539 -26.61 31.33 -12.06
CA THR A 539 -26.72 31.25 -10.60
C THR A 539 -27.36 32.52 -10.03
N SER A 540 -26.94 33.69 -10.53
CA SER A 540 -27.53 34.97 -10.19
C SER A 540 -29.02 35.03 -10.52
N LYS A 541 -29.44 34.48 -11.67
CA LYS A 541 -30.85 34.38 -12.05
C LYS A 541 -31.66 33.51 -11.07
N ILE A 542 -31.15 32.33 -10.72
CA ILE A 542 -31.79 31.43 -9.75
C ILE A 542 -31.99 32.11 -8.39
N PHE A 543 -30.98 32.84 -7.90
CA PHE A 543 -31.08 33.58 -6.64
C PHE A 543 -32.14 34.69 -6.68
N ASN A 544 -32.22 35.45 -7.77
CA ASN A 544 -33.18 36.53 -7.94
C ASN A 544 -34.62 36.01 -8.00
N GLU A 545 -34.86 34.96 -8.79
CA GLU A 545 -36.18 34.34 -8.91
C GLU A 545 -36.63 33.71 -7.59
N ALA A 546 -35.71 33.06 -6.86
CA ALA A 546 -36.01 32.48 -5.56
C ALA A 546 -36.28 33.56 -4.48
N LEU A 547 -35.53 34.66 -4.46
CA LEU A 547 -35.76 35.78 -3.52
C LEU A 547 -37.12 36.45 -3.72
N ASN A 548 -37.52 36.66 -4.98
CA ASN A 548 -38.83 37.20 -5.30
C ASN A 548 -39.94 36.22 -4.88
N GLY A 549 -39.81 34.93 -5.21
CA GLY A 549 -40.78 33.90 -4.82
C GLY A 549 -40.90 33.72 -3.30
N ILE A 550 -39.80 33.80 -2.55
CA ILE A 550 -39.82 33.75 -1.07
C ILE A 550 -40.54 34.97 -0.48
N SER A 551 -40.40 36.13 -1.10
CA SER A 551 -41.02 37.39 -0.66
C SER A 551 -42.52 37.42 -0.94
N GLU A 552 -42.98 36.79 -2.01
CA GLU A 552 -44.38 36.78 -2.45
C GLU A 552 -45.20 35.58 -1.94
N ALA A 553 -44.54 34.50 -1.47
CA ALA A 553 -45.21 33.31 -0.97
C ALA A 553 -46.28 33.63 0.08
N GLN A 554 -47.45 32.99 -0.03
CA GLN A 554 -48.60 33.18 0.86
C GLN A 554 -48.81 32.03 1.86
N ASP A 555 -48.22 30.86 1.59
CA ASP A 555 -48.29 29.71 2.48
C ASP A 555 -46.92 29.04 2.74
N ILE A 556 -46.86 28.21 3.79
CA ILE A 556 -45.62 27.52 4.19
C ILE A 556 -45.15 26.46 3.17
N GLY A 557 -46.05 25.89 2.38
CA GLY A 557 -45.71 24.94 1.33
C GLY A 557 -45.01 25.61 0.15
N GLU A 558 -45.56 26.71 -0.33
CA GLU A 558 -45.02 27.59 -1.37
C GLU A 558 -43.67 28.19 -0.96
N LEU A 559 -43.60 28.74 0.27
CA LEU A 559 -42.36 29.26 0.85
C LEU A 559 -41.25 28.20 0.87
N VAL A 560 -41.55 26.97 1.33
CA VAL A 560 -40.56 25.89 1.38
C VAL A 560 -40.16 25.41 -0.01
N ASN A 561 -41.04 25.49 -1.01
CA ASN A 561 -40.71 25.13 -2.39
C ASN A 561 -39.74 26.14 -3.02
N HIS A 562 -39.94 27.44 -2.82
CA HIS A 562 -38.97 28.47 -3.26
C HIS A 562 -37.65 28.40 -2.46
N ILE A 563 -37.68 28.04 -1.18
CA ILE A 563 -36.44 27.79 -0.41
C ILE A 563 -35.69 26.54 -0.93
N ARG A 564 -36.39 25.57 -1.54
CA ARG A 564 -35.78 24.37 -2.12
C ARG A 564 -35.19 24.60 -3.51
N SER A 565 -35.68 25.58 -4.26
CA SER A 565 -35.07 25.96 -5.55
C SER A 565 -33.72 26.64 -5.36
N LEU A 566 -33.44 27.18 -4.17
CA LEU A 566 -32.10 27.64 -3.82
C LEU A 566 -31.06 26.49 -3.88
N PRO A 567 -29.81 26.76 -4.31
CA PRO A 567 -28.77 25.74 -4.42
C PRO A 567 -28.53 25.01 -3.08
N SER A 568 -28.48 23.68 -3.05
CA SER A 568 -28.20 22.88 -1.84
C SER A 568 -26.82 23.17 -1.28
N GLY A 569 -26.53 22.93 0.01
CA GLY A 569 -25.21 23.22 0.60
C GLY A 569 -24.02 22.70 -0.23
N ALA A 570 -24.15 21.51 -0.84
CA ALA A 570 -23.15 20.97 -1.78
C ALA A 570 -23.12 21.67 -3.15
N LYS A 571 -24.28 21.98 -3.75
CA LYS A 571 -24.36 22.71 -5.03
C LYS A 571 -23.98 24.18 -4.88
N LEU A 572 -24.28 24.76 -3.74
CA LEU A 572 -23.91 26.10 -3.33
C LEU A 572 -22.42 26.15 -3.05
N LYS A 573 -21.85 25.20 -2.29
CA LYS A 573 -20.40 25.10 -2.10
C LYS A 573 -19.68 24.93 -3.44
N ARG A 574 -20.29 24.24 -4.41
CA ARG A 574 -19.80 24.14 -5.81
C ARG A 574 -20.00 25.40 -6.66
N ALA A 575 -21.11 26.12 -6.48
CA ALA A 575 -21.42 27.34 -7.24
C ALA A 575 -20.72 28.57 -6.66
N LEU A 576 -20.47 28.55 -5.35
CA LEU A 576 -19.60 29.45 -4.62
C LEU A 576 -18.16 28.98 -4.68
N GLU A 577 -17.82 27.75 -5.06
CA GLU A 577 -16.43 27.26 -5.16
C GLU A 577 -15.60 28.20 -6.02
N PRO A 578 -16.05 28.65 -7.20
CA PRO A 578 -15.32 29.66 -7.96
C PRO A 578 -15.10 30.94 -7.16
N ALA A 579 -16.08 31.41 -6.37
CA ALA A 579 -15.99 32.66 -5.61
C ALA A 579 -15.19 32.53 -4.29
N PHE A 580 -15.38 31.43 -3.57
CA PHE A 580 -14.65 31.02 -2.36
C PHE A 580 -13.22 30.68 -2.69
N ASN A 581 -12.98 29.97 -3.78
CA ASN A 581 -11.64 29.76 -4.24
C ASN A 581 -11.10 31.13 -4.69
N THR A 582 -11.77 31.92 -5.53
CA THR A 582 -11.27 33.26 -5.94
C THR A 582 -10.91 34.18 -4.75
N LEU A 583 -11.57 34.04 -3.59
CA LEU A 583 -11.30 34.81 -2.36
C LEU A 583 -10.29 34.14 -1.38
N ASP A 584 -10.44 32.85 -1.04
CA ASP A 584 -9.64 32.16 0.00
C ASP A 584 -8.49 31.29 -0.55
N GLN A 585 -8.62 30.72 -1.75
CA GLN A 585 -7.72 29.66 -2.24
C GLN A 585 -7.24 29.79 -3.69
N ASP A 586 -8.04 30.11 -4.71
CA ASP A 586 -7.65 30.43 -6.11
C ASP A 586 -6.88 31.75 -6.30
N ALA A 587 -6.87 32.72 -5.38
CA ALA A 587 -5.83 33.76 -5.44
C ALA A 587 -4.42 33.13 -5.18
N LEU A 588 -4.38 32.10 -4.33
CA LEU A 588 -3.23 31.26 -4.02
C LEU A 588 -3.09 30.04 -4.96
N LEU A 589 -4.15 29.53 -5.58
CA LEU A 589 -4.16 28.39 -6.49
C LEU A 589 -4.05 28.84 -7.96
N ALA A 590 -4.44 30.06 -8.33
CA ALA A 590 -3.95 30.72 -9.55
C ALA A 590 -2.48 31.17 -9.40
N SER A 591 -1.91 31.04 -8.20
CA SER A 591 -0.46 31.10 -7.98
C SER A 591 0.19 29.71 -7.99
N SER A 592 -0.53 28.64 -7.62
CA SER A 592 -0.02 27.25 -7.67
C SER A 592 -0.22 26.57 -9.03
N PHE A 593 -1.34 26.82 -9.70
CA PHE A 593 -1.50 26.80 -11.15
C PHE A 593 -0.99 28.15 -11.61
N SER A 594 0.34 28.31 -11.65
CA SER A 594 0.93 29.64 -11.77
C SER A 594 0.32 30.35 -12.99
N TYR A 595 -0.34 31.48 -12.76
CA TYR A 595 -0.85 32.33 -13.82
C TYR A 595 0.26 32.62 -14.85
N GLU A 596 1.51 32.72 -14.39
CA GLU A 596 2.73 32.69 -15.22
C GLU A 596 2.81 31.45 -16.12
N ARG A 597 2.57 30.24 -15.60
CA ARG A 597 2.51 28.99 -16.37
C ARG A 597 1.30 28.92 -17.29
N ALA A 598 0.11 29.35 -16.88
CA ALA A 598 -1.06 29.36 -17.78
C ALA A 598 -0.87 30.33 -18.95
N VAL A 599 -0.28 31.49 -18.69
CA VAL A 599 0.14 32.46 -19.70
C VAL A 599 1.24 31.89 -20.59
N ARG A 600 2.28 31.27 -19.99
CA ARG A 600 3.38 30.64 -20.74
C ARG A 600 2.90 29.47 -21.57
N GLU A 601 2.12 28.54 -21.04
CA GLU A 601 1.60 27.36 -21.75
C GLU A 601 0.74 27.77 -22.95
N VAL A 602 -0.04 28.85 -22.82
CA VAL A 602 -0.80 29.41 -23.95
C VAL A 602 0.12 30.14 -24.95
N ALA A 603 1.14 30.84 -24.49
CA ALA A 603 2.09 31.58 -25.34
C ALA A 603 3.14 30.66 -26.03
N SER A 604 3.59 29.61 -25.38
CA SER A 604 4.52 28.59 -25.91
C SER A 604 3.79 27.51 -26.71
N GLY A 605 2.47 27.40 -26.52
CA GLY A 605 1.62 26.42 -27.18
C GLY A 605 1.67 25.01 -26.59
N GLU A 606 1.99 24.89 -25.30
CA GLU A 606 2.21 23.65 -24.55
C GLU A 606 0.96 23.09 -23.84
N VAL A 607 -0.22 23.71 -23.98
CA VAL A 607 -1.46 23.21 -23.34
C VAL A 607 -1.84 21.84 -23.92
N GLN A 608 -1.55 20.76 -23.19
CA GLN A 608 -2.02 19.41 -23.52
C GLN A 608 -3.46 19.20 -23.05
N PHE A 609 -4.28 18.68 -23.95
CA PHE A 609 -5.62 18.19 -23.60
C PHE A 609 -5.50 17.02 -22.60
N GLY A 610 -6.23 17.11 -21.49
CA GLY A 610 -6.31 16.04 -20.49
C GLY A 610 -6.85 14.73 -21.06
N ILE A 611 -5.94 13.82 -21.37
CA ILE A 611 -6.21 12.38 -21.45
C ILE A 611 -5.60 11.80 -20.18
N SER A 612 -6.44 11.62 -19.16
CA SER A 612 -6.03 11.09 -17.87
C SER A 612 -5.80 9.58 -17.95
N ARG A 613 -4.60 9.14 -18.35
CA ARG A 613 -3.86 7.91 -17.96
C ARG A 613 -2.68 7.65 -18.92
N PRO A 614 -1.60 6.97 -18.47
CA PRO A 614 -0.41 6.77 -19.28
C PRO A 614 -0.73 5.85 -20.47
N ILE A 615 -0.45 6.36 -21.66
CA ILE A 615 -0.47 5.61 -22.90
C ILE A 615 0.89 4.91 -23.02
N ASP A 616 0.88 3.65 -23.44
CA ASP A 616 2.09 2.85 -23.66
C ASP A 616 3.09 3.57 -24.60
N GLY A 617 4.39 3.41 -24.35
CA GLY A 617 5.45 4.33 -24.80
C GLY A 617 5.58 4.56 -26.31
N ARG A 618 5.01 3.68 -27.15
CA ARG A 618 4.95 3.86 -28.62
C ARG A 618 3.76 4.69 -29.08
N ALA A 619 2.58 4.53 -28.48
CA ALA A 619 1.41 5.33 -28.83
C ALA A 619 1.53 6.78 -28.31
N ALA A 620 2.17 6.99 -27.16
CA ALA A 620 2.53 8.32 -26.68
C ALA A 620 3.49 9.05 -27.64
N ASN A 621 4.49 8.34 -28.19
CA ASN A 621 5.40 8.90 -29.19
C ASN A 621 4.71 9.22 -30.52
N LEU A 622 3.79 8.37 -30.99
CA LEU A 622 3.04 8.61 -32.23
C LEU A 622 2.04 9.76 -32.09
N ILE A 623 1.39 9.91 -30.93
CA ILE A 623 0.55 11.07 -30.62
C ILE A 623 1.39 12.34 -30.60
N ARG A 624 2.57 12.30 -29.97
CA ARG A 624 3.51 13.44 -29.92
C ARG A 624 4.03 13.83 -31.31
N LEU A 625 4.40 12.85 -32.14
CA LEU A 625 4.77 13.03 -33.56
C LEU A 625 3.60 13.55 -34.39
N ALA A 626 2.36 13.10 -34.16
CA ALA A 626 1.19 13.59 -34.88
C ALA A 626 0.84 15.05 -34.56
N PHE A 627 1.15 15.52 -33.35
CA PHE A 627 0.97 16.93 -32.97
C PHE A 627 2.14 17.83 -33.43
N GLU A 628 3.37 17.32 -33.53
CA GLU A 628 4.50 18.05 -34.12
C GLU A 628 4.46 18.13 -35.66
N ASP A 629 3.99 17.06 -36.33
CA ASP A 629 4.08 16.86 -37.79
C ASP A 629 2.75 17.13 -38.52
N LEU A 630 1.88 17.96 -37.92
CA LEU A 630 0.55 18.33 -38.45
C LEU A 630 0.60 19.03 -39.81
N SER A 631 1.76 19.54 -40.24
CA SER A 631 1.94 20.17 -41.55
C SER A 631 1.96 19.18 -42.73
N ASP A 632 2.35 17.93 -42.48
CA ASP A 632 2.64 16.95 -43.54
C ASP A 632 1.72 15.71 -43.48
N GLY A 633 0.87 15.59 -42.45
CA GLY A 633 -0.16 14.55 -42.32
C GLY A 633 0.35 13.12 -42.11
N ARG A 634 1.66 12.93 -41.91
CA ARG A 634 2.30 11.61 -41.74
C ARG A 634 2.02 10.98 -40.37
N GLY A 635 2.08 11.75 -39.28
CA GLY A 635 1.83 11.24 -37.93
C GLY A 635 0.42 10.65 -37.76
N ILE A 636 -0.59 11.19 -38.45
CA ILE A 636 -1.95 10.65 -38.44
C ILE A 636 -2.02 9.29 -39.14
N LYS A 637 -1.29 9.11 -40.25
CA LYS A 637 -1.22 7.83 -40.98
C LYS A 637 -0.46 6.76 -40.21
N GLU A 638 0.63 7.12 -39.54
CA GLU A 638 1.39 6.19 -38.70
C GLU A 638 0.62 5.78 -37.45
N LEU A 639 -0.12 6.71 -36.83
CA LEU A 639 -1.01 6.44 -35.72
C LEU A 639 -2.14 5.46 -36.12
N ALA A 640 -2.78 5.70 -37.27
CA ALA A 640 -3.81 4.80 -37.81
C ALA A 640 -3.25 3.39 -38.15
N ALA A 641 -2.05 3.32 -38.72
CA ALA A 641 -1.38 2.05 -39.02
C ALA A 641 -0.98 1.28 -37.75
N TYR A 642 -0.52 2.01 -36.71
CA TYR A 642 -0.20 1.43 -35.41
C TYR A 642 -1.44 0.86 -34.72
N PHE A 643 -2.56 1.59 -34.71
CA PHE A 643 -3.81 1.09 -34.15
C PHE A 643 -4.31 -0.14 -34.89
N LYS A 644 -4.28 -0.12 -36.23
CA LYS A 644 -4.63 -1.28 -37.05
C LYS A 644 -3.75 -2.49 -36.72
N ALA A 645 -2.44 -2.29 -36.59
CA ALA A 645 -1.51 -3.35 -36.21
C ALA A 645 -1.65 -3.85 -34.76
N SER A 646 -2.04 -2.98 -33.83
CA SER A 646 -2.27 -3.35 -32.41
C SER A 646 -3.53 -4.20 -32.27
N ILE A 647 -4.59 -3.83 -33.00
CA ILE A 647 -5.86 -4.57 -33.04
C ILE A 647 -5.66 -5.93 -33.75
N ASP A 648 -4.93 -5.96 -34.88
CA ASP A 648 -4.66 -7.20 -35.63
C ASP A 648 -3.77 -8.19 -34.85
N ASN A 649 -2.97 -7.73 -33.87
CA ASN A 649 -2.07 -8.56 -33.07
C ASN A 649 -2.58 -8.87 -31.65
N TYR A 650 -3.78 -8.42 -31.28
CA TYR A 650 -4.34 -8.69 -29.94
C TYR A 650 -4.94 -10.11 -29.89
N GLU A 651 -4.18 -11.06 -29.33
CA GLU A 651 -4.67 -12.41 -29.05
C GLU A 651 -5.08 -12.54 -27.57
N VAL A 652 -6.35 -12.85 -27.33
CA VAL A 652 -6.85 -13.16 -25.98
C VAL A 652 -6.31 -14.52 -25.52
N PRO A 653 -5.73 -14.63 -24.32
CA PRO A 653 -5.34 -15.91 -23.73
C PRO A 653 -6.52 -16.89 -23.62
N ARG A 654 -6.29 -18.16 -23.99
CA ARG A 654 -7.34 -19.21 -24.00
C ARG A 654 -7.73 -19.75 -22.63
N VAL A 655 -6.92 -19.47 -21.61
CA VAL A 655 -7.15 -19.94 -20.24
C VAL A 655 -6.90 -18.80 -19.27
N SER A 656 -7.83 -18.56 -18.35
CA SER A 656 -7.60 -17.55 -17.31
C SER A 656 -6.49 -17.97 -16.34
N THR A 657 -5.70 -17.01 -15.88
CA THR A 657 -4.62 -17.22 -14.90
C THR A 657 -5.10 -17.98 -13.66
N PHE A 658 -6.18 -17.53 -13.03
CA PHE A 658 -6.74 -18.18 -11.84
C PHE A 658 -7.12 -19.64 -12.08
N PHE A 659 -7.72 -19.94 -13.23
CA PHE A 659 -8.10 -21.29 -13.59
C PHE A 659 -6.89 -22.18 -13.87
N GLY A 660 -5.86 -21.63 -14.54
CA GLY A 660 -4.58 -22.31 -14.75
C GLY A 660 -3.94 -22.74 -13.44
N PHE A 661 -3.88 -21.84 -12.45
CA PHE A 661 -3.40 -22.17 -11.10
C PHE A 661 -4.25 -23.26 -10.43
N PHE A 662 -5.58 -23.19 -10.51
CA PHE A 662 -6.48 -24.20 -9.94
C PHE A 662 -6.25 -25.60 -10.53
N VAL A 663 -6.08 -25.69 -11.85
CA VAL A 663 -5.81 -26.96 -12.55
C VAL A 663 -4.48 -27.56 -12.08
N VAL A 664 -3.44 -26.74 -11.99
CA VAL A 664 -2.10 -27.15 -11.58
C VAL A 664 -2.09 -27.64 -10.12
N ILE A 665 -2.68 -26.88 -9.20
CA ILE A 665 -2.76 -27.25 -7.78
C ILE A 665 -3.53 -28.58 -7.61
N SER A 666 -4.64 -28.74 -8.34
CA SER A 666 -5.43 -29.97 -8.32
C SER A 666 -4.67 -31.16 -8.89
N ALA A 667 -3.94 -30.98 -10.00
CA ALA A 667 -3.10 -32.02 -10.61
C ALA A 667 -1.96 -32.45 -9.67
N ILE A 668 -1.34 -31.49 -8.97
CA ILE A 668 -0.32 -31.76 -7.95
C ILE A 668 -0.91 -32.60 -6.81
N ALA A 669 -2.08 -32.23 -6.30
CA ALA A 669 -2.76 -32.98 -5.24
C ALA A 669 -3.08 -34.41 -5.66
N PHE A 670 -3.58 -34.62 -6.88
CA PHE A 670 -3.88 -35.95 -7.41
C PHE A 670 -2.61 -36.79 -7.60
N SER A 671 -1.54 -36.18 -8.10
CA SER A 671 -0.25 -36.85 -8.34
C SER A 671 0.41 -37.27 -7.04
N LEU A 672 0.41 -36.41 -6.02
CA LEU A 672 0.92 -36.75 -4.69
C LEU A 672 0.07 -37.85 -4.04
N ALA A 673 -1.25 -37.73 -4.09
CA ALA A 673 -2.14 -38.70 -3.46
C ALA A 673 -2.09 -40.09 -4.12
N SER A 674 -1.89 -40.16 -5.45
CA SER A 674 -1.76 -41.43 -6.17
C SER A 674 -0.41 -42.10 -5.94
N ARG A 675 0.67 -41.32 -5.84
CA ARG A 675 2.04 -41.84 -5.68
C ARG A 675 2.39 -42.24 -4.25
N ILE A 676 1.89 -41.50 -3.26
CA ILE A 676 2.16 -41.82 -1.85
C ILE A 676 1.33 -43.02 -1.39
N PHE A 677 0.13 -43.19 -1.94
CA PHE A 677 -0.77 -44.30 -1.61
C PHE A 677 -1.13 -45.14 -2.85
N PRO A 678 -0.16 -45.83 -3.48
CA PRO A 678 -0.38 -46.54 -4.74
C PRO A 678 -1.33 -47.74 -4.60
N GLU A 679 -1.34 -48.39 -3.43
CA GLU A 679 -2.14 -49.60 -3.15
C GLU A 679 -3.63 -49.33 -2.87
N ARG A 680 -4.04 -48.05 -2.73
CA ARG A 680 -5.43 -47.69 -2.45
C ARG A 680 -6.23 -47.52 -3.74
N TRP A 681 -7.56 -47.60 -3.62
CA TRP A 681 -8.50 -47.51 -4.74
C TRP A 681 -8.34 -46.21 -5.56
N GLN A 682 -7.70 -46.25 -6.74
CA GLN A 682 -7.32 -45.03 -7.48
C GLN A 682 -8.42 -44.40 -8.35
N SER A 683 -9.56 -45.07 -8.54
CA SER A 683 -10.60 -44.58 -9.47
C SER A 683 -11.10 -43.15 -9.15
N PRO A 684 -11.22 -42.69 -7.89
CA PRO A 684 -11.65 -41.32 -7.63
C PRO A 684 -10.64 -40.28 -8.11
N LEU A 685 -9.34 -40.60 -8.07
CA LEU A 685 -8.29 -39.69 -8.55
C LEU A 685 -8.26 -39.65 -10.08
N LEU A 686 -8.50 -40.78 -10.75
CA LEU A 686 -8.63 -40.85 -12.21
C LEU A 686 -9.85 -40.04 -12.70
N ILE A 687 -10.99 -40.14 -12.00
CA ILE A 687 -12.17 -39.29 -12.25
C ILE A 687 -11.79 -37.81 -12.11
N GLY A 688 -10.98 -37.45 -11.10
CA GLY A 688 -10.44 -36.11 -10.95
C GLY A 688 -9.59 -35.64 -12.13
N TYR A 689 -8.66 -36.48 -12.62
CA TYR A 689 -7.84 -36.14 -13.81
C TYR A 689 -8.69 -35.97 -15.07
N VAL A 690 -9.70 -36.81 -15.29
CA VAL A 690 -10.65 -36.64 -16.39
C VAL A 690 -11.42 -35.33 -16.23
N GLY A 691 -11.84 -35.00 -15.01
CA GLY A 691 -12.45 -33.71 -14.69
C GLY A 691 -11.55 -32.52 -15.07
N LEU A 692 -10.25 -32.57 -14.76
CA LEU A 692 -9.29 -31.51 -15.11
C LEU A 692 -9.11 -31.38 -16.63
N ALA A 693 -9.04 -32.50 -17.35
CA ALA A 693 -8.96 -32.48 -18.80
C ALA A 693 -10.21 -31.89 -19.45
N LEU A 694 -11.41 -32.23 -18.94
CA LEU A 694 -12.68 -31.63 -19.37
C LEU A 694 -12.75 -30.14 -19.02
N CYS A 695 -12.26 -29.75 -17.84
CA CYS A 695 -12.15 -28.36 -17.41
C CYS A 695 -11.31 -27.53 -18.41
N LEU A 696 -10.13 -28.02 -18.81
CA LEU A 696 -9.30 -27.37 -19.81
C LEU A 696 -9.95 -27.36 -21.19
N ALA A 697 -10.62 -28.44 -21.60
CA ALA A 697 -11.34 -28.48 -22.86
C ALA A 697 -12.48 -27.44 -22.89
N VAL A 698 -13.24 -27.32 -21.81
CA VAL A 698 -14.27 -26.29 -21.66
C VAL A 698 -13.65 -24.90 -21.75
N SER A 699 -12.54 -24.64 -21.07
CA SER A 699 -11.92 -23.31 -21.12
C SER A 699 -11.42 -22.95 -22.52
N ILE A 700 -10.83 -23.90 -23.24
CA ILE A 700 -10.23 -23.65 -24.55
C ILE A 700 -11.28 -23.51 -25.66
N PHE A 701 -12.39 -24.26 -25.58
CA PHE A 701 -13.35 -24.34 -26.68
C PHE A 701 -14.68 -23.59 -26.44
N TYR A 702 -15.05 -23.32 -25.18
CA TYR A 702 -16.38 -22.81 -24.84
C TYR A 702 -16.38 -21.53 -23.98
N ILE A 703 -15.22 -21.08 -23.50
CA ILE A 703 -15.10 -19.91 -22.64
C ILE A 703 -14.33 -18.81 -23.38
N GLU A 704 -15.05 -17.79 -23.80
CA GLU A 704 -14.53 -16.56 -24.37
C GLU A 704 -14.65 -15.39 -23.36
N PRO A 705 -13.88 -14.29 -23.48
CA PRO A 705 -13.95 -13.14 -22.56
C PRO A 705 -15.34 -12.50 -22.43
N THR A 706 -16.18 -12.65 -23.45
CA THR A 706 -17.54 -12.12 -23.52
C THR A 706 -18.58 -13.10 -22.97
N THR A 707 -18.16 -14.31 -22.55
CA THR A 707 -19.09 -15.34 -22.07
C THR A 707 -19.67 -14.95 -20.72
N ASP A 708 -21.01 -14.93 -20.64
CA ASP A 708 -21.71 -14.61 -19.40
C ASP A 708 -21.18 -15.47 -18.22
N PRO A 709 -20.84 -14.87 -17.05
CA PRO A 709 -20.28 -15.59 -15.92
C PRO A 709 -21.10 -16.80 -15.47
N TRP A 710 -22.41 -16.76 -15.68
CA TRP A 710 -23.32 -17.86 -15.36
C TRP A 710 -23.31 -18.99 -16.38
N LEU A 711 -23.15 -18.67 -17.66
CA LEU A 711 -22.94 -19.66 -18.71
C LEU A 711 -21.59 -20.36 -18.51
N SER A 712 -20.54 -19.58 -18.19
CA SER A 712 -19.23 -20.11 -17.78
C SER A 712 -19.34 -21.03 -16.57
N THR A 713 -20.07 -20.61 -15.53
CA THR A 713 -20.31 -21.45 -14.33
C THR A 713 -21.04 -22.74 -14.69
N ALA A 714 -22.04 -22.68 -15.57
CA ALA A 714 -22.78 -23.85 -16.02
C ALA A 714 -21.89 -24.84 -16.79
N TYR A 715 -21.08 -24.36 -17.74
CA TYR A 715 -20.14 -25.21 -18.48
C TYR A 715 -19.10 -25.86 -17.57
N TYR A 716 -18.61 -25.14 -16.58
CA TYR A 716 -17.65 -25.67 -15.62
C TYR A 716 -18.26 -26.61 -14.58
N SER A 717 -19.57 -26.53 -14.30
CA SER A 717 -20.21 -27.23 -13.18
C SER A 717 -19.99 -28.75 -13.18
N PHE A 718 -20.16 -29.42 -14.32
CA PHE A 718 -20.00 -30.87 -14.45
C PHE A 718 -18.52 -31.31 -14.34
N PRO A 719 -17.58 -30.72 -15.09
CA PRO A 719 -16.14 -30.97 -14.91
C PRO A 719 -15.67 -30.71 -13.48
N LEU A 720 -16.06 -29.59 -12.86
CA LEU A 720 -15.65 -29.24 -11.49
C LEU A 720 -16.18 -30.23 -10.46
N PHE A 721 -17.37 -30.79 -10.65
CA PHE A 721 -17.88 -31.84 -9.77
C PHE A 721 -16.95 -33.08 -9.75
N MET A 722 -16.47 -33.50 -10.93
CA MET A 722 -15.51 -34.60 -11.05
C MET A 722 -14.17 -34.25 -10.40
N VAL A 723 -13.68 -33.02 -10.62
CA VAL A 723 -12.45 -32.52 -9.97
C VAL A 723 -12.61 -32.54 -8.45
N PHE A 724 -13.69 -31.98 -7.90
CA PHE A 724 -13.93 -31.95 -6.45
C PHE A 724 -14.10 -33.34 -5.85
N PHE A 725 -14.70 -34.29 -6.57
CA PHE A 725 -14.78 -35.68 -6.14
C PHE A 725 -13.38 -36.32 -5.99
N GLY A 726 -12.50 -36.07 -6.96
CA GLY A 726 -11.10 -36.45 -6.89
C GLY A 726 -10.36 -35.73 -5.76
N LEU A 727 -10.57 -34.42 -5.62
CA LEU A 727 -9.90 -33.55 -4.65
C LEU A 727 -10.27 -33.91 -3.22
N LYS A 728 -11.53 -34.22 -2.95
CA LYS A 728 -11.98 -34.75 -1.66
C LYS A 728 -11.17 -36.00 -1.28
N THR A 729 -11.01 -36.93 -2.22
CA THR A 729 -10.27 -38.18 -1.96
C THR A 729 -8.77 -37.92 -1.79
N ALA A 730 -8.19 -37.07 -2.64
CA ALA A 730 -6.78 -36.69 -2.56
C ALA A 730 -6.46 -36.01 -1.23
N THR A 731 -7.23 -35.00 -0.85
CA THR A 731 -7.06 -34.26 0.41
C THR A 731 -7.18 -35.17 1.61
N LEU A 732 -8.19 -36.06 1.66
CA LEU A 732 -8.32 -37.00 2.78
C LEU A 732 -7.11 -37.92 2.93
N ARG A 733 -6.54 -38.41 1.82
CA ARG A 733 -5.31 -39.23 1.85
C ARG A 733 -4.11 -38.42 2.29
N LEU A 734 -3.93 -37.22 1.74
CA LEU A 734 -2.79 -36.36 2.07
C LEU A 734 -2.84 -35.89 3.53
N MET A 735 -4.03 -35.69 4.11
CA MET A 735 -4.20 -35.35 5.53
C MET A 735 -3.86 -36.48 6.51
N GLU A 736 -3.69 -37.73 6.05
CA GLU A 736 -3.17 -38.81 6.90
C GLU A 736 -1.67 -38.66 7.16
N ILE A 737 -0.97 -37.89 6.33
CA ILE A 737 0.46 -37.61 6.49
C ILE A 737 0.62 -36.51 7.54
N ASP A 738 1.25 -36.84 8.66
CA ASP A 738 1.45 -35.90 9.78
C ASP A 738 2.10 -34.58 9.33
N VAL A 739 3.12 -34.68 8.47
CA VAL A 739 3.81 -33.55 7.83
C VAL A 739 2.80 -32.62 7.14
N ILE A 740 2.02 -33.14 6.20
CA ILE A 740 1.04 -32.34 5.46
C ILE A 740 -0.04 -31.77 6.40
N ARG A 741 -0.55 -32.58 7.32
CA ARG A 741 -1.59 -32.17 8.28
C ARG A 741 -1.16 -30.98 9.13
N VAL A 742 0.12 -30.90 9.49
CA VAL A 742 0.65 -29.85 10.37
C VAL A 742 1.09 -28.61 9.60
N ILE A 743 1.69 -28.77 8.42
CA ILE A 743 2.28 -27.65 7.65
C ILE A 743 1.28 -26.92 6.79
N VAL A 744 0.37 -27.65 6.16
CA VAL A 744 -0.54 -27.06 5.16
C VAL A 744 -1.40 -25.95 5.77
N PRO A 745 -2.02 -26.08 6.96
CA PRO A 745 -2.90 -25.03 7.45
C PRO A 745 -2.21 -23.67 7.67
N PRO A 746 -1.03 -23.58 8.34
CA PRO A 746 -0.29 -22.32 8.44
C PRO A 746 0.19 -21.78 7.09
N VAL A 747 0.67 -22.65 6.18
CA VAL A 747 1.12 -22.22 4.85
C VAL A 747 -0.04 -21.68 4.03
N VAL A 748 -1.20 -22.33 4.05
CA VAL A 748 -2.42 -21.85 3.37
C VAL A 748 -2.86 -20.51 3.94
N LEU A 749 -2.76 -20.30 5.25
CA LEU A 749 -3.06 -19.01 5.87
C LEU A 749 -2.10 -17.92 5.38
N ILE A 750 -0.79 -18.18 5.38
CA ILE A 750 0.22 -17.23 4.87
C ILE A 750 -0.01 -16.93 3.39
N VAL A 751 -0.27 -17.95 2.57
CA VAL A 751 -0.55 -17.79 1.14
C VAL A 751 -1.87 -17.05 0.91
N ALA A 752 -2.89 -17.24 1.74
CA ALA A 752 -4.13 -16.48 1.64
C ALA A 752 -3.91 -15.00 1.96
N VAL A 753 -3.14 -14.70 3.01
CA VAL A 753 -2.78 -13.34 3.40
C VAL A 753 -1.91 -12.67 2.32
N LEU A 754 -0.77 -13.28 1.96
CA LEU A 754 0.14 -12.73 0.96
C LEU A 754 -0.51 -12.68 -0.42
N GLY A 755 -1.30 -13.69 -0.80
CA GLY A 755 -2.04 -13.72 -2.06
C GLY A 755 -3.08 -12.61 -2.15
N SER A 756 -3.74 -12.26 -1.03
CA SER A 756 -4.67 -11.12 -1.00
C SER A 756 -3.98 -9.76 -1.16
N ILE A 757 -2.71 -9.66 -0.75
CA ILE A 757 -1.88 -8.46 -0.94
C ILE A 757 -1.31 -8.44 -2.36
N PHE A 758 -0.70 -9.54 -2.80
CA PHE A 758 -0.03 -9.64 -4.11
C PHE A 758 -1.01 -9.54 -5.27
N GLY A 759 -2.20 -10.12 -5.12
CA GLY A 759 -3.28 -10.04 -6.10
C GLY A 759 -4.08 -8.74 -6.06
N GLY A 760 -3.65 -7.73 -5.29
CA GLY A 760 -4.34 -6.43 -5.20
C GLY A 760 -5.75 -6.50 -4.61
N LEU A 761 -6.14 -7.63 -4.01
CA LEU A 761 -7.50 -7.84 -3.51
C LEU A 761 -7.80 -6.98 -2.26
N THR A 762 -6.77 -6.80 -1.42
CA THR A 762 -6.88 -6.03 -0.18
C THR A 762 -5.55 -5.41 0.21
N ASN A 763 -5.62 -4.23 0.83
CA ASN A 763 -4.48 -3.61 1.49
C ASN A 763 -3.92 -4.48 2.65
N PRO A 764 -2.69 -4.21 3.12
CA PRO A 764 -2.06 -4.97 4.20
C PRO A 764 -2.92 -5.08 5.47
N THR A 765 -3.72 -4.07 5.81
CA THR A 765 -4.51 -4.05 7.04
C THR A 765 -5.67 -5.07 7.04
N PRO A 766 -6.57 -5.10 6.02
CA PRO A 766 -7.54 -6.20 5.91
C PRO A 766 -6.89 -7.58 5.77
N ALA A 767 -5.77 -7.68 5.05
CA ALA A 767 -5.03 -8.94 4.93
C ALA A 767 -4.48 -9.42 6.28
N ALA A 768 -3.96 -8.51 7.10
CA ALA A 768 -3.52 -8.81 8.47
C ALA A 768 -4.69 -9.25 9.36
N ALA A 769 -5.88 -8.66 9.18
CA ALA A 769 -7.09 -9.08 9.90
C ALA A 769 -7.52 -10.51 9.51
N LEU A 770 -7.46 -10.86 8.22
CA LEU A 770 -7.67 -12.22 7.73
C LEU A 770 -6.65 -13.19 8.36
N GLY A 771 -5.38 -12.79 8.42
CA GLY A 771 -4.29 -13.53 9.06
C GLY A 771 -4.55 -13.79 10.55
N ALA A 772 -4.84 -12.73 11.31
CA ALA A 772 -5.15 -12.81 12.73
C ALA A 772 -6.39 -13.69 13.01
N GLY A 773 -7.48 -13.47 12.27
CA GLY A 773 -8.71 -14.27 12.39
C GLY A 773 -8.46 -15.74 12.04
N GLY A 774 -7.70 -16.00 10.99
CA GLY A 774 -7.29 -17.35 10.57
C GLY A 774 -6.40 -18.05 11.61
N ALA A 775 -5.45 -17.35 12.23
CA ALA A 775 -4.61 -17.92 13.29
C ALA A 775 -5.40 -18.25 14.55
N LEU A 776 -6.37 -17.42 14.95
CA LEU A 776 -7.30 -17.73 16.03
C LEU A 776 -8.17 -18.95 15.69
N LEU A 777 -8.67 -19.04 14.46
CA LEU A 777 -9.42 -20.20 13.97
C LEU A 777 -8.58 -21.48 14.01
N LEU A 778 -7.35 -21.45 13.48
CA LEU A 778 -6.43 -22.60 13.49
C LEU A 778 -6.09 -23.03 14.92
N SER A 779 -5.83 -22.08 15.80
CA SER A 779 -5.56 -22.34 17.22
C SER A 779 -6.75 -23.03 17.90
N ALA A 780 -7.97 -22.57 17.64
CA ALA A 780 -9.19 -23.18 18.17
C ALA A 780 -9.45 -24.58 17.58
N ILE A 781 -9.30 -24.77 16.26
CA ILE A 781 -9.45 -26.07 15.58
C ILE A 781 -8.46 -27.09 16.16
N LYS A 782 -7.23 -26.66 16.42
CA LYS A 782 -6.20 -27.50 17.03
C LYS A 782 -6.59 -27.96 18.43
N LEU A 783 -7.02 -27.04 19.30
CA LEU A 783 -7.45 -27.37 20.66
C LEU A 783 -8.59 -28.40 20.68
N LEU A 784 -9.58 -28.25 19.79
CA LEU A 784 -10.67 -29.23 19.68
C LEU A 784 -10.20 -30.59 19.16
N SER A 785 -9.06 -30.66 18.48
CA SER A 785 -8.46 -31.89 17.97
C SER A 785 -7.63 -32.64 19.01
N ALA A 786 -7.21 -31.98 20.09
CA ALA A 786 -6.32 -32.53 21.13
C ALA A 786 -7.02 -33.51 22.12
N GLY A 787 -8.30 -33.82 21.96
CA GLY A 787 -9.03 -34.78 22.80
C GLY A 787 -9.61 -34.21 24.10
N SER A 788 -10.35 -35.04 24.84
CA SER A 788 -11.15 -34.69 26.04
C SER A 788 -10.34 -34.02 27.16
N PRO A 789 -10.88 -33.03 27.92
CA PRO A 789 -12.29 -32.67 28.08
C PRO A 789 -12.86 -31.73 26.98
N PRO A 790 -14.20 -31.58 26.89
CA PRO A 790 -14.82 -30.66 25.95
C PRO A 790 -14.40 -29.22 26.23
N VAL A 791 -13.88 -28.54 25.20
CA VAL A 791 -13.45 -27.13 25.29
C VAL A 791 -14.51 -26.28 24.59
N GLY A 792 -15.37 -25.64 25.38
CA GLY A 792 -16.44 -24.78 24.88
C GLY A 792 -17.85 -25.39 24.94
N PRO A 793 -18.86 -24.69 24.38
CA PRO A 793 -20.27 -25.04 24.55
C PRO A 793 -20.76 -26.21 23.67
N LEU A 794 -20.05 -26.54 22.59
CA LEU A 794 -20.37 -27.68 21.72
C LEU A 794 -19.44 -28.86 21.99
N THR A 795 -19.82 -30.05 21.53
CA THR A 795 -18.91 -31.22 21.55
C THR A 795 -17.68 -30.95 20.67
N ASN A 796 -16.51 -31.48 21.04
CA ASN A 796 -15.26 -31.22 20.30
C ASN A 796 -15.35 -31.54 18.80
N LYS A 797 -16.06 -32.63 18.44
CA LYS A 797 -16.27 -33.02 17.04
C LYS A 797 -17.17 -32.02 16.29
N ALA A 798 -18.31 -31.64 16.88
CA ALA A 798 -19.24 -30.70 16.26
C ALA A 798 -18.63 -29.30 16.17
N GLY A 799 -17.96 -28.84 17.22
CA GLY A 799 -17.24 -27.57 17.23
C GLY A 799 -16.15 -27.50 16.16
N ARG A 800 -15.37 -28.58 16.00
CA ARG A 800 -14.31 -28.63 14.97
C ARG A 800 -14.90 -28.56 13.56
N GLN A 801 -15.98 -29.31 13.31
CA GLN A 801 -16.68 -29.27 12.03
C GLN A 801 -17.25 -27.88 11.74
N PHE A 802 -17.83 -27.23 12.75
CA PHE A 802 -18.33 -25.87 12.64
C PHE A 802 -17.22 -24.88 12.26
N LEU A 803 -16.07 -24.92 12.94
CA LEU A 803 -14.93 -24.04 12.62
C LEU A 803 -14.31 -24.31 11.23
N LEU A 804 -14.29 -25.57 10.79
CA LEU A 804 -13.84 -25.90 9.42
C LEU A 804 -14.81 -25.35 8.38
N LEU A 805 -16.12 -25.41 8.64
CA LEU A 805 -17.13 -24.75 7.79
C LEU A 805 -16.97 -23.23 7.81
N THR A 806 -16.56 -22.64 8.94
CA THR A 806 -16.29 -21.20 9.03
C THR A 806 -15.15 -20.80 8.11
N ALA A 807 -14.05 -21.55 8.11
CA ALA A 807 -12.92 -21.30 7.20
C ALA A 807 -13.37 -21.41 5.72
N ALA A 808 -14.19 -22.42 5.40
CA ALA A 808 -14.75 -22.56 4.05
C ALA A 808 -15.71 -21.41 3.68
N ALA A 809 -16.52 -20.92 4.63
CA ALA A 809 -17.41 -19.79 4.41
C ALA A 809 -16.64 -18.49 4.15
N ILE A 810 -15.54 -18.25 4.86
CA ILE A 810 -14.65 -17.09 4.61
C ILE A 810 -14.07 -17.17 3.19
N ALA A 811 -13.55 -18.33 2.79
CA ALA A 811 -13.02 -18.52 1.44
C ALA A 811 -14.09 -18.32 0.36
N LEU A 812 -15.29 -18.89 0.56
CA LEU A 812 -16.41 -18.72 -0.37
C LEU A 812 -16.86 -17.26 -0.46
N MET A 813 -16.91 -16.54 0.66
CA MET A 813 -17.25 -15.11 0.70
C MET A 813 -16.26 -14.27 -0.11
N LEU A 814 -14.95 -14.52 0.02
CA LEU A 814 -13.91 -13.81 -0.74
C LEU A 814 -14.01 -14.11 -2.25
N LEU A 815 -14.30 -15.36 -2.62
CA LEU A 815 -14.51 -15.75 -4.02
C LEU A 815 -15.77 -15.10 -4.63
N LEU A 816 -16.87 -15.06 -3.87
CA LEU A 816 -18.11 -14.41 -4.33
C LEU A 816 -17.92 -12.92 -4.55
N LYS A 817 -17.17 -12.24 -3.68
CA LYS A 817 -16.85 -10.82 -3.81
C LYS A 817 -16.13 -10.55 -5.13
N THR A 818 -15.00 -11.23 -5.33
CA THR A 818 -14.09 -11.01 -6.47
C THR A 818 -14.72 -11.38 -7.80
N GLN A 819 -15.50 -12.47 -7.87
CA GLN A 819 -16.03 -12.98 -9.13
C GLN A 819 -17.40 -12.43 -9.53
N PHE A 820 -18.20 -11.92 -8.58
CA PHE A 820 -19.59 -11.54 -8.85
C PHE A 820 -19.99 -10.14 -8.38
N LEU A 821 -19.34 -9.58 -7.36
CA LEU A 821 -19.80 -8.32 -6.73
C LEU A 821 -18.99 -7.10 -7.15
N ASP A 822 -17.69 -7.29 -7.42
CA ASP A 822 -16.76 -6.21 -7.78
C ASP A 822 -16.86 -5.82 -9.27
N ILE A 823 -17.52 -6.63 -10.12
CA ILE A 823 -17.71 -6.33 -11.56
C ILE A 823 -18.88 -5.34 -11.75
N PRO A 824 -18.64 -4.10 -12.22
CA PRO A 824 -19.67 -3.05 -12.28
C PRO A 824 -20.81 -3.35 -13.28
N SER A 825 -20.52 -4.13 -14.33
CA SER A 825 -21.43 -4.43 -15.44
C SER A 825 -22.47 -5.52 -15.14
N LEU A 826 -22.29 -6.30 -14.06
CA LEU A 826 -23.26 -7.33 -13.66
C LEU A 826 -24.51 -6.70 -13.02
N GLN A 827 -25.60 -6.67 -13.76
CA GLN A 827 -26.95 -6.37 -13.28
C GLN A 827 -27.87 -7.59 -13.48
N GLY A 828 -28.75 -7.87 -12.51
CA GLY A 828 -29.78 -8.92 -12.62
C GLY A 828 -29.82 -9.94 -11.48
N ILE A 829 -30.48 -11.07 -11.72
CA ILE A 829 -30.76 -12.14 -10.73
C ILE A 829 -29.46 -12.72 -10.13
N GLY A 830 -28.40 -12.85 -10.94
CA GLY A 830 -27.12 -13.42 -10.52
C GLY A 830 -26.44 -12.63 -9.40
N ARG A 831 -26.37 -11.30 -9.52
CA ARG A 831 -25.80 -10.42 -8.48
C ARG A 831 -26.64 -10.43 -7.19
N SER A 832 -27.96 -10.55 -7.32
CA SER A 832 -28.86 -10.68 -6.17
C SER A 832 -28.61 -11.98 -5.38
N ILE A 833 -28.50 -13.12 -6.07
CA ILE A 833 -28.19 -14.41 -5.43
C ILE A 833 -26.77 -14.40 -4.82
N ALA A 834 -25.77 -13.93 -5.56
CA ALA A 834 -24.40 -13.82 -5.06
C ALA A 834 -24.30 -12.93 -3.81
N SER A 835 -25.01 -11.80 -3.80
CA SER A 835 -25.12 -10.91 -2.64
C SER A 835 -25.76 -11.60 -1.45
N GLN A 836 -26.88 -12.31 -1.63
CA GLN A 836 -27.52 -13.06 -0.54
C GLN A 836 -26.60 -14.15 0.01
N LEU A 837 -25.91 -14.89 -0.86
CA LEU A 837 -24.99 -15.96 -0.46
C LEU A 837 -23.75 -15.39 0.25
N ALA A 838 -23.26 -14.22 -0.18
CA ALA A 838 -22.20 -13.48 0.49
C ALA A 838 -22.64 -13.02 1.90
N ILE A 839 -23.88 -12.54 2.06
CA ILE A 839 -24.42 -12.16 3.38
C ILE A 839 -24.53 -13.38 4.31
N ILE A 840 -25.02 -14.52 3.80
CA ILE A 840 -25.13 -15.75 4.59
C ILE A 840 -23.76 -16.23 5.05
N THR A 841 -22.80 -16.31 4.12
CA THR A 841 -21.42 -16.72 4.45
C THR A 841 -20.72 -15.74 5.39
N TYR A 842 -20.97 -14.44 5.25
CA TYR A 842 -20.50 -13.41 6.16
C TYR A 842 -21.03 -13.61 7.59
N ILE A 843 -22.35 -13.77 7.77
CA ILE A 843 -22.94 -14.03 9.09
C ILE A 843 -22.37 -15.32 9.69
N PHE A 844 -22.28 -16.39 8.88
CA PHE A 844 -21.70 -17.66 9.31
C PHE A 844 -20.23 -17.51 9.74
N SER A 845 -19.45 -16.69 9.03
CA SER A 845 -18.05 -16.42 9.34
C SER A 845 -17.88 -15.70 10.68
N ILE A 846 -18.74 -14.70 10.97
CA ILE A 846 -18.72 -13.96 12.24
C ILE A 846 -19.06 -14.88 13.41
N VAL A 847 -20.12 -15.66 13.29
CA VAL A 847 -20.53 -16.59 14.37
C VAL A 847 -19.43 -17.62 14.63
N GLY A 848 -18.78 -18.11 13.56
CA GLY A 848 -17.64 -19.01 13.66
C GLY A 848 -16.42 -18.40 14.34
N LEU A 849 -16.06 -17.16 14.00
CA LEU A 849 -14.95 -16.43 14.64
C LEU A 849 -15.24 -16.17 16.12
N ILE A 850 -16.46 -15.77 16.47
CA ILE A 850 -16.89 -15.62 17.87
C ILE A 850 -16.78 -16.96 18.62
N TYR A 851 -17.21 -18.05 17.99
CA TYR A 851 -17.09 -19.38 18.57
C TYR A 851 -15.62 -19.81 18.77
N ALA A 852 -14.72 -19.50 17.83
CA ALA A 852 -13.29 -19.71 17.98
C ALA A 852 -12.71 -18.95 19.18
N VAL A 853 -13.10 -17.68 19.35
CA VAL A 853 -12.72 -16.85 20.51
C VAL A 853 -13.22 -17.48 21.82
N ILE A 854 -14.47 -17.96 21.87
CA ILE A 854 -15.02 -18.64 23.06
C ILE A 854 -14.21 -19.89 23.42
N ILE A 855 -13.76 -20.68 22.44
CA ILE A 855 -12.92 -21.85 22.69
C ILE A 855 -11.57 -21.43 23.30
N LEU A 856 -10.93 -20.40 22.74
CA LEU A 856 -9.64 -19.91 23.22
C LEU A 856 -9.73 -19.27 24.62
N LEU A 857 -10.88 -18.67 24.97
CA LEU A 857 -11.19 -18.21 26.32
C LEU A 857 -11.32 -19.38 27.31
N CYS A 858 -11.93 -20.49 26.87
CA CYS A 858 -12.12 -21.69 27.68
C CYS A 858 -10.84 -22.53 27.85
N ALA A 859 -9.82 -22.32 27.01
CA ALA A 859 -8.55 -23.05 27.08
C ALA A 859 -7.62 -22.51 28.19
N LYS A 860 -7.11 -23.39 29.06
CA LYS A 860 -6.05 -23.08 30.03
C LYS A 860 -4.68 -23.30 29.39
N ASP A 861 -3.71 -22.46 29.75
CA ASP A 861 -2.30 -22.66 29.45
C ASP A 861 -1.80 -23.88 30.25
N GLU A 862 -1.13 -24.80 29.57
CA GLU A 862 -0.91 -26.19 30.00
C GLU A 862 0.00 -26.32 31.24
N LYS A 863 0.61 -25.23 31.70
CA LYS A 863 1.45 -25.18 32.92
C LYS A 863 0.67 -25.31 34.24
N SER A 864 -0.66 -25.42 34.22
CA SER A 864 -1.48 -25.60 35.44
C SER A 864 -2.16 -26.99 35.47
N PRO A 865 -1.75 -27.90 36.37
CA PRO A 865 -2.19 -29.31 36.36
C PRO A 865 -3.62 -29.55 36.85
N ASN A 866 -4.42 -28.51 37.14
CA ASN A 866 -5.80 -28.64 37.60
C ASN A 866 -6.80 -28.12 36.56
N ILE A 867 -7.24 -29.02 35.67
CA ILE A 867 -8.40 -28.83 34.79
C ILE A 867 -9.68 -29.05 35.62
N GLN A 868 -9.98 -28.15 36.56
CA GLN A 868 -11.32 -28.10 37.14
C GLN A 868 -12.29 -27.33 36.22
N LYS A 869 -13.45 -27.95 36.01
CA LYS A 869 -14.62 -27.51 35.25
C LYS A 869 -15.12 -26.16 35.76
N GLU A 870 -14.99 -25.12 34.95
CA GLU A 870 -15.97 -24.03 34.94
C GLU A 870 -16.67 -24.06 33.58
N LEU A 871 -17.80 -24.77 33.51
CA LEU A 871 -18.70 -24.71 32.36
C LEU A 871 -19.62 -23.52 32.54
N GLY A 872 -19.31 -22.41 31.88
CA GLY A 872 -20.22 -21.28 31.80
C GLY A 872 -19.59 -20.06 31.13
N LEU A 873 -20.30 -19.47 30.17
CA LEU A 873 -19.87 -18.25 29.46
C LEU A 873 -19.58 -17.11 30.45
N GLY A 874 -20.39 -16.97 31.51
CA GLY A 874 -20.21 -15.96 32.57
C GLY A 874 -18.98 -16.21 33.46
N ALA A 875 -18.73 -17.46 33.86
CA ALA A 875 -17.53 -17.82 34.64
C ALA A 875 -16.25 -17.66 33.80
N SER A 876 -16.29 -18.01 32.51
CA SER A 876 -15.19 -17.78 31.57
C SER A 876 -14.90 -16.29 31.35
N ILE A 877 -15.91 -15.42 31.30
CA ILE A 877 -15.73 -13.95 31.20
C ILE A 877 -15.15 -13.37 32.49
N GLN A 878 -15.64 -13.78 33.67
CA GLN A 878 -15.05 -13.37 34.95
C GLN A 878 -13.61 -13.89 35.13
N SER A 879 -13.36 -15.14 34.74
CA SER A 879 -12.02 -15.73 34.70
C SER A 879 -11.11 -15.02 33.70
N TRP A 880 -11.61 -14.61 32.53
CA TRP A 880 -10.84 -13.85 31.53
C TRP A 880 -10.34 -12.51 32.07
N LEU A 881 -11.17 -11.78 32.82
CA LEU A 881 -10.79 -10.54 33.50
C LEU A 881 -9.75 -10.76 34.61
N LEU A 882 -9.69 -11.95 35.22
CA LEU A 882 -8.95 -12.19 36.47
C LEU A 882 -7.78 -13.20 36.35
N SER A 883 -7.65 -13.97 35.28
CA SER A 883 -6.70 -15.09 35.17
C SER A 883 -5.62 -14.91 34.10
N ARG A 884 -4.34 -14.90 34.53
CA ARG A 884 -3.13 -14.98 33.67
C ARG A 884 -2.92 -16.34 32.97
N ASN A 885 -3.64 -17.38 33.36
CA ASN A 885 -3.36 -18.77 32.95
C ASN A 885 -4.23 -19.27 31.77
N ARG A 886 -4.84 -18.37 30.99
CA ARG A 886 -5.69 -18.73 29.85
C ARG A 886 -5.00 -18.37 28.54
N LEU A 887 -5.27 -19.14 27.49
CA LEU A 887 -4.56 -19.01 26.21
C LEU A 887 -4.84 -17.64 25.54
N LEU A 888 -6.11 -17.23 25.42
CA LEU A 888 -6.44 -15.96 24.75
C LEU A 888 -5.93 -14.71 25.50
N PRO A 889 -6.11 -14.55 26.82
CA PRO A 889 -5.47 -13.46 27.58
C PRO A 889 -3.96 -13.40 27.39
N ASN A 890 -3.28 -14.55 27.38
CA ASN A 890 -1.84 -14.59 27.17
C ASN A 890 -1.49 -14.07 25.76
N ILE A 891 -2.16 -14.57 24.72
CA ILE A 891 -1.99 -14.08 23.35
C ILE A 891 -2.22 -12.56 23.28
N LEU A 892 -3.36 -12.06 23.80
CA LEU A 892 -3.69 -10.63 23.76
C LEU A 892 -2.73 -9.77 24.58
N GLN A 893 -2.26 -10.24 25.75
CA GLN A 893 -1.30 -9.51 26.59
C GLN A 893 0.06 -9.41 25.91
N GLU A 894 0.56 -10.50 25.31
CA GLU A 894 1.82 -10.48 24.59
C GLU A 894 1.72 -9.63 23.32
N THR A 895 0.61 -9.71 22.58
CA THR A 895 0.34 -8.82 21.44
C THR A 895 0.29 -7.36 21.87
N ALA A 896 -0.38 -7.04 22.97
CA ALA A 896 -0.47 -5.68 23.50
C ALA A 896 0.90 -5.17 23.95
N LYS A 897 1.72 -5.98 24.64
CA LYS A 897 3.07 -5.60 25.06
C LYS A 897 3.95 -5.23 23.86
N VAL A 898 3.97 -6.08 22.84
CA VAL A 898 4.76 -5.84 21.62
C VAL A 898 4.24 -4.61 20.89
N SER A 899 2.92 -4.49 20.71
CA SER A 899 2.33 -3.34 20.03
C SER A 899 2.62 -2.03 20.77
N VAL A 900 2.46 -2.00 22.10
CA VAL A 900 2.77 -0.84 22.94
C VAL A 900 4.25 -0.49 22.86
N MET A 901 5.15 -1.50 22.82
CA MET A 901 6.58 -1.25 22.62
C MET A 901 6.84 -0.53 21.29
N VAL A 902 6.29 -1.02 20.17
CA VAL A 902 6.46 -0.39 18.84
C VAL A 902 5.89 1.03 18.83
N PHE A 903 4.66 1.23 19.30
CA PHE A 903 4.04 2.56 19.32
C PHE A 903 4.73 3.52 20.28
N ALA A 904 5.24 3.07 21.43
CA ALA A 904 5.99 3.91 22.34
C ALA A 904 7.33 4.35 21.73
N ILE A 905 8.02 3.48 20.98
CA ILE A 905 9.22 3.84 20.21
C ILE A 905 8.87 4.85 19.12
N LEU A 906 7.75 4.67 18.39
CA LEU A 906 7.27 5.61 17.39
C LEU A 906 7.02 7.00 18.00
N ILE A 907 6.35 7.10 19.16
CA ILE A 907 6.13 8.39 19.83
C ILE A 907 7.45 9.00 20.30
N GLY A 908 8.32 8.21 20.93
CA GLY A 908 9.59 8.69 21.48
C GLY A 908 10.57 9.17 20.40
N SER A 909 10.64 8.46 19.28
CA SER A 909 11.48 8.82 18.13
C SER A 909 11.02 10.12 17.46
N GLN A 910 9.72 10.39 17.38
CA GLN A 910 9.20 11.65 16.83
C GLN A 910 9.61 12.86 17.67
N LEU A 911 9.62 12.74 19.00
CA LEU A 911 10.16 13.80 19.88
C LEU A 911 11.65 14.02 19.64
N LEU A 912 12.43 12.95 19.47
CA LEU A 912 13.85 13.05 19.16
C LEU A 912 14.09 13.68 17.78
N ALA A 913 13.32 13.28 16.76
CA ALA A 913 13.41 13.83 15.41
C ALA A 913 13.08 15.32 15.37
N LEU A 914 12.03 15.74 16.09
CA LEU A 914 11.72 17.16 16.26
C LEU A 914 12.84 17.92 16.96
N THR A 915 13.48 17.32 17.96
CA THR A 915 14.61 17.92 18.68
C THR A 915 15.82 18.10 17.76
N LEU A 916 16.15 17.09 16.95
CA LEU A 916 17.22 17.17 15.96
C LEU A 916 16.96 18.26 14.91
N ARG A 917 15.75 18.28 14.34
CA ARG A 917 15.32 19.34 13.40
C ARG A 917 15.41 20.73 14.05
N SER A 918 14.97 20.86 15.29
CA SER A 918 14.92 22.15 15.99
C SER A 918 16.30 22.74 16.31
N PHE A 919 17.36 21.94 16.24
CA PHE A 919 18.73 22.41 16.42
C PHE A 919 19.50 22.56 15.11
N GLY A 920 18.83 22.43 13.95
CA GLY A 920 19.46 22.47 12.62
C GLY A 920 20.19 21.18 12.23
N GLY A 921 19.92 20.08 12.95
CA GLY A 921 20.62 18.81 12.75
C GLY A 921 20.23 18.09 11.46
N GLU A 922 18.99 18.25 11.01
CA GLU A 922 18.48 17.64 9.77
C GLU A 922 19.14 18.29 8.55
N GLU A 923 19.19 19.61 8.51
CA GLU A 923 19.84 20.39 7.45
C GLU A 923 21.34 20.11 7.40
N TYR A 924 22.03 20.09 8.56
CA TYR A 924 23.46 19.77 8.63
C TYR A 924 23.77 18.37 8.08
N ILE A 925 22.99 17.35 8.49
CA ILE A 925 23.18 15.99 7.99
C ILE A 925 22.84 15.91 6.50
N ALA A 926 21.79 16.59 6.04
CA ALA A 926 21.45 16.64 4.63
C ALA A 926 22.56 17.28 3.79
N GLU A 927 23.11 18.43 4.21
CA GLU A 927 24.23 19.09 3.54
C GLU A 927 25.48 18.20 3.49
N PHE A 928 25.81 17.53 4.60
CA PHE A 928 26.91 16.56 4.62
C PHE A 928 26.70 15.42 3.63
N LEU A 929 25.49 14.89 3.54
CA LEU A 929 25.16 13.80 2.61
C LEU A 929 25.07 14.28 1.15
N HIS A 930 24.66 15.53 0.91
CA HIS A 930 24.70 16.17 -0.41
C HIS A 930 26.12 16.46 -0.89
N GLY A 931 27.12 16.46 0.00
CA GLY A 931 28.54 16.55 -0.36
C GLY A 931 29.04 15.36 -1.17
N PHE A 932 28.30 14.26 -1.26
CA PHE A 932 28.63 13.12 -2.11
C PHE A 932 28.02 13.28 -3.51
N GLU A 933 28.87 13.37 -4.54
CA GLU A 933 28.44 13.54 -5.93
C GLU A 933 27.71 12.31 -6.51
N ASP A 934 28.09 11.09 -6.09
CA ASP A 934 27.50 9.84 -6.58
C ASP A 934 26.44 9.27 -5.60
N PRO A 935 25.16 9.16 -6.02
CA PRO A 935 24.07 8.62 -5.20
C PRO A 935 24.31 7.19 -4.70
N ARG A 936 25.04 6.36 -5.46
CA ARG A 936 25.37 4.99 -5.03
C ARG A 936 26.40 4.99 -3.92
N THR A 937 27.43 5.84 -4.03
CA THR A 937 28.42 6.04 -2.96
C THR A 937 27.75 6.53 -1.67
N LEU A 938 26.81 7.48 -1.78
CA LEU A 938 25.98 7.92 -0.66
C LEU A 938 25.23 6.75 -0.02
N LEU A 939 24.52 5.93 -0.81
CA LEU A 939 23.81 4.75 -0.30
C LEU A 939 24.76 3.78 0.40
N LEU A 940 25.96 3.55 -0.12
CA LEU A 940 26.96 2.68 0.49
C LEU A 940 27.42 3.21 1.86
N VAL A 941 27.69 4.51 1.98
CA VAL A 941 28.03 5.15 3.26
C VAL A 941 26.91 4.94 4.26
N VAL A 942 25.67 5.15 3.84
CA VAL A 942 24.50 4.94 4.70
C VAL A 942 24.34 3.48 5.09
N MET A 943 24.58 2.53 4.18
CA MET A 943 24.59 1.10 4.52
C MET A 943 25.61 0.79 5.61
N VAL A 944 26.81 1.35 5.55
CA VAL A 944 27.84 1.15 6.59
C VAL A 944 27.39 1.76 7.92
N VAL A 945 26.82 2.97 7.90
CA VAL A 945 26.32 3.63 9.12
C VAL A 945 25.18 2.83 9.75
N LEU A 946 24.19 2.41 8.97
CA LEU A 946 23.07 1.59 9.43
C LEU A 946 23.54 0.24 9.99
N PHE A 947 24.54 -0.36 9.36
CA PHE A 947 25.15 -1.61 9.82
C PHE A 947 25.82 -1.45 11.18
N VAL A 948 26.60 -0.39 11.39
CA VAL A 948 27.26 -0.13 12.67
C VAL A 948 26.24 0.24 13.74
N LEU A 949 25.23 1.04 13.39
CA LEU A 949 24.23 1.48 14.35
C LEU A 949 23.34 0.32 14.84
N GLY A 950 23.07 -0.66 13.97
CA GLY A 950 22.33 -1.87 14.33
C GLY A 950 23.03 -2.79 15.33
N PHE A 951 24.26 -2.47 15.73
CA PHE A 951 24.90 -3.12 16.88
C PHE A 951 24.35 -2.64 18.21
N VAL A 952 23.83 -1.41 18.27
CA VAL A 952 23.39 -0.76 19.50
C VAL A 952 21.88 -0.55 19.51
N LEU A 953 21.29 -0.29 18.35
CA LEU A 953 19.86 -0.02 18.19
C LEU A 953 19.16 -1.20 17.51
N ASP A 954 17.93 -1.48 17.92
CA ASP A 954 17.07 -2.44 17.23
C ASP A 954 16.51 -1.81 15.92
N PHE A 955 16.03 -2.63 15.00
CA PHE A 955 15.65 -2.17 13.66
C PHE A 955 14.50 -1.18 13.69
N ILE A 956 13.61 -1.27 14.70
CA ILE A 956 12.47 -0.35 14.86
C ILE A 956 13.01 1.06 15.10
N GLU A 957 13.97 1.22 16.00
CA GLU A 957 14.63 2.49 16.29
C GLU A 957 15.34 3.04 15.07
N ILE A 958 16.06 2.20 14.34
CA ILE A 958 16.77 2.65 13.14
C ILE A 958 15.81 3.14 12.07
N ILE A 959 14.71 2.41 11.85
CA ILE A 959 13.64 2.83 10.95
C ILE A 959 13.10 4.18 11.40
N PHE A 960 12.73 4.37 12.66
CA PHE A 960 12.12 5.63 13.10
C PHE A 960 13.07 6.80 13.33
N ILE A 961 14.38 6.57 13.45
CA ILE A 961 15.37 7.63 13.71
C ILE A 961 16.16 7.94 12.45
N VAL A 962 16.80 6.94 11.85
CA VAL A 962 17.78 7.17 10.78
C VAL A 962 17.11 7.33 9.43
N ILE A 963 16.07 6.55 9.13
CA ILE A 963 15.42 6.62 7.81
C ILE A 963 14.75 7.98 7.56
N PRO A 964 14.08 8.65 8.52
CA PRO A 964 13.60 10.01 8.31
C PRO A 964 14.70 11.04 8.08
N ILE A 965 15.89 10.84 8.66
CA ILE A 965 17.01 11.76 8.51
C ILE A 965 17.70 11.57 7.15
N VAL A 966 17.96 10.32 6.79
CA VAL A 966 18.78 9.98 5.62
C VAL A 966 17.94 9.73 4.37
N GLY A 967 16.69 9.29 4.57
CA GLY A 967 15.75 8.94 3.53
C GLY A 967 15.46 10.06 2.54
N PRO A 968 15.21 11.32 2.95
CA PRO A 968 14.98 12.41 2.01
C PRO A 968 16.11 12.56 0.99
N VAL A 969 17.37 12.32 1.39
CA VAL A 969 18.53 12.40 0.50
C VAL A 969 18.64 11.16 -0.41
N ILE A 970 18.47 9.96 0.15
CA ILE A 970 18.60 8.71 -0.63
C ILE A 970 17.45 8.56 -1.64
N TYR A 971 16.22 8.79 -1.19
CA TYR A 971 15.01 8.62 -1.99
C TYR A 971 14.75 9.79 -2.95
N ALA A 972 15.53 10.87 -2.88
CA ALA A 972 15.57 11.92 -3.89
C ALA A 972 16.37 11.51 -5.15
N ALA A 973 17.14 10.43 -5.10
CA ALA A 973 17.86 9.93 -6.26
C ALA A 973 16.90 9.56 -7.41
N ASP A 974 17.44 9.51 -8.64
CA ASP A 974 16.66 9.15 -9.82
C ASP A 974 16.14 7.70 -9.72
N PRO A 975 14.81 7.47 -9.76
CA PRO A 975 14.23 6.13 -9.67
C PRO A 975 14.72 5.15 -10.75
N ALA A 976 15.08 5.65 -11.95
CA ALA A 976 15.59 4.81 -13.03
C ALA A 976 16.97 4.20 -12.71
N ILE A 977 17.75 4.88 -11.86
CA ILE A 977 19.09 4.45 -11.45
C ILE A 977 19.05 3.73 -10.10
N MET A 978 18.21 4.22 -9.19
CA MET A 978 18.05 3.73 -7.83
C MET A 978 16.56 3.50 -7.53
N PRO A 979 16.01 2.34 -7.93
CA PRO A 979 14.64 2.00 -7.63
C PRO A 979 14.40 2.00 -6.11
N PRO A 980 13.31 2.61 -5.62
CA PRO A 980 13.10 2.80 -4.20
C PRO A 980 12.85 1.48 -3.44
N GLU A 981 12.17 0.51 -4.05
CA GLU A 981 11.99 -0.82 -3.48
C GLU A 981 13.33 -1.53 -3.32
N TRP A 982 14.25 -1.38 -4.27
CA TRP A 982 15.60 -1.94 -4.19
C TRP A 982 16.39 -1.34 -3.03
N ILE A 983 16.41 0.00 -2.89
CA ILE A 983 17.02 0.70 -1.75
C ILE A 983 16.45 0.17 -0.43
N THR A 984 15.12 0.04 -0.35
CA THR A 984 14.42 -0.33 0.87
C THR A 984 14.71 -1.78 1.28
N ILE A 985 14.79 -2.70 0.32
CA ILE A 985 15.16 -4.10 0.59
C ILE A 985 16.64 -4.22 0.96
N LEU A 986 17.55 -3.43 0.36
CA LEU A 986 18.94 -3.37 0.80
C LEU A 986 19.05 -2.93 2.26
N ILE A 987 18.32 -1.88 2.65
CA ILE A 987 18.23 -1.43 4.06
C ILE A 987 17.73 -2.58 4.94
N ALA A 988 16.63 -3.25 4.58
CA ALA A 988 16.06 -4.33 5.39
C ALA A 988 17.03 -5.51 5.59
N VAL A 989 17.68 -5.97 4.52
CA VAL A 989 18.67 -7.07 4.58
C VAL A 989 19.92 -6.66 5.35
N ASN A 990 20.35 -5.39 5.22
CA ASN A 990 21.50 -4.86 5.96
C ASN A 990 21.21 -4.78 7.48
N LEU A 991 20.01 -4.32 7.87
CA LEU A 991 19.56 -4.34 9.27
C LEU A 991 19.55 -5.76 9.84
N GLN A 992 19.11 -6.75 9.06
CA GLN A 992 19.18 -8.16 9.45
C GLN A 992 20.62 -8.65 9.64
N THR A 993 21.51 -8.27 8.73
CA THR A 993 22.92 -8.64 8.78
C THR A 993 23.57 -8.09 10.05
N SER A 994 23.31 -6.83 10.38
CA SER A 994 23.77 -6.22 11.64
C SER A 994 23.29 -7.00 12.86
N PHE A 995 22.01 -7.42 12.87
CA PHE A 995 21.38 -8.10 14.00
C PHE A 995 22.01 -9.47 14.36
N ILE A 996 22.74 -10.08 13.42
CA ILE A 996 23.43 -11.36 13.60
C ILE A 996 24.96 -11.25 13.65
N THR A 997 25.55 -10.06 13.47
CA THR A 997 27.01 -9.91 13.38
C THR A 997 27.67 -9.74 14.75
N PRO A 998 28.70 -10.55 15.10
CA PRO A 998 29.49 -10.33 16.32
C PRO A 998 30.28 -9.01 16.31
N PRO A 999 30.55 -8.39 17.48
CA PRO A 999 30.31 -8.90 18.83
C PRO A 999 28.91 -8.56 19.40
N PHE A 1000 28.13 -7.72 18.73
CA PHE A 1000 26.93 -7.13 19.33
C PHE A 1000 25.58 -7.68 18.83
N GLY A 1001 25.56 -8.56 17.83
CA GLY A 1001 24.32 -9.07 17.24
C GLY A 1001 23.28 -9.54 18.29
N PHE A 1002 22.17 -8.81 18.41
CA PHE A 1002 21.12 -9.03 19.41
C PHE A 1002 20.56 -10.46 19.38
N ALA A 1003 20.42 -11.06 18.19
CA ALA A 1003 20.00 -12.45 18.05
C ALA A 1003 20.93 -13.41 18.80
N LEU A 1004 22.23 -13.12 18.82
CA LEU A 1004 23.24 -13.95 19.51
C LEU A 1004 23.09 -13.85 21.04
N PHE A 1005 22.76 -12.65 21.55
CA PHE A 1005 22.50 -12.45 22.98
C PHE A 1005 21.18 -13.07 23.43
N TYR A 1006 20.13 -12.98 22.62
CA TYR A 1006 18.86 -13.64 22.89
C TYR A 1006 19.03 -15.17 22.94
N LEU A 1007 19.77 -15.74 21.98
CA LEU A 1007 20.11 -17.16 22.01
C LEU A 1007 20.96 -17.50 23.24
N ARG A 1008 21.95 -16.67 23.58
CA ARG A 1008 22.79 -16.87 24.76
C ARG A 1008 21.97 -16.87 26.05
N GLY A 1009 20.91 -16.07 26.15
CA GLY A 1009 20.02 -16.01 27.30
C GLY A 1009 19.26 -17.31 27.58
N VAL A 1010 19.03 -18.14 26.56
CA VAL A 1010 18.35 -19.45 26.68
C VAL A 1010 19.29 -20.64 26.54
N ALA A 1011 20.51 -20.44 26.04
CA ALA A 1011 21.46 -21.51 25.83
C ALA A 1011 21.96 -22.11 27.18
N PRO A 1012 22.08 -23.44 27.27
CA PRO A 1012 22.64 -24.10 28.46
C PRO A 1012 24.09 -23.65 28.72
N SER A 1013 24.52 -23.73 29.98
CA SER A 1013 25.87 -23.32 30.42
C SER A 1013 27.03 -24.02 29.71
N SER A 1014 26.77 -25.15 29.04
CA SER A 1014 27.75 -25.87 28.22
C SER A 1014 28.09 -25.19 26.90
N ILE A 1015 27.32 -24.17 26.48
CA ILE A 1015 27.55 -23.37 25.27
C ILE A 1015 28.11 -22.01 25.69
N THR A 1016 29.33 -21.72 25.23
CA THR A 1016 29.99 -20.43 25.47
C THR A 1016 29.63 -19.44 24.37
N THR A 1017 29.76 -18.13 24.64
CA THR A 1017 29.59 -17.08 23.65
C THR A 1017 30.50 -17.28 22.43
N GLY A 1018 31.71 -17.82 22.65
CA GLY A 1018 32.64 -18.15 21.56
C GLY A 1018 32.11 -19.21 20.60
N HIS A 1019 31.34 -20.21 21.08
CA HIS A 1019 30.69 -21.17 20.18
C HIS A 1019 29.61 -20.51 19.33
N ILE A 1020 28.82 -19.60 19.91
CA ILE A 1020 27.78 -18.85 19.21
C ILE A 1020 28.39 -17.96 18.12
N TYR A 1021 29.45 -17.21 18.46
CA TYR A 1021 30.14 -16.34 17.49
C TYR A 1021 30.78 -17.12 16.35
N ARG A 1022 31.45 -18.25 16.63
CA ARG A 1022 31.99 -19.10 15.56
C ARG A 1022 30.90 -19.74 14.71
N GLY A 1023 29.78 -20.09 15.33
CA GLY A 1023 28.62 -20.66 14.67
C GLY A 1023 27.97 -19.71 13.65
N ILE A 1024 27.96 -18.40 13.93
CA ILE A 1024 27.27 -17.43 13.07
C ILE A 1024 28.09 -16.91 11.90
N ILE A 1025 29.43 -16.85 12.01
CA ILE A 1025 30.32 -16.27 10.98
C ILE A 1025 30.00 -16.75 9.56
N PRO A 1026 29.80 -18.05 9.30
CA PRO A 1026 29.51 -18.52 7.95
C PRO A 1026 28.17 -17.99 7.41
N PHE A 1027 27.18 -17.82 8.26
CA PHE A 1027 25.89 -17.23 7.86
C PHE A 1027 25.99 -15.73 7.63
N VAL A 1028 26.83 -15.01 8.40
CA VAL A 1028 27.14 -13.60 8.13
C VAL A 1028 27.81 -13.47 6.76
N ILE A 1029 28.72 -14.37 6.40
CA ILE A 1029 29.33 -14.40 5.06
C ILE A 1029 28.26 -14.61 3.99
N ILE A 1030 27.33 -15.54 4.19
CA ILE A 1030 26.20 -15.75 3.26
C ILE A 1030 25.36 -14.49 3.12
N GLN A 1031 25.08 -13.77 4.21
CA GLN A 1031 24.37 -12.49 4.17
C GLN A 1031 25.12 -11.41 3.40
N ILE A 1032 26.42 -11.25 3.64
CA ILE A 1032 27.24 -10.26 2.93
C ILE A 1032 27.27 -10.60 1.42
N CYS A 1033 27.40 -11.89 1.07
CA CYS A 1033 27.28 -12.34 -0.31
C CYS A 1033 25.89 -12.06 -0.90
N GLY A 1034 24.83 -12.27 -0.12
CA GLY A 1034 23.46 -11.93 -0.50
C GLY A 1034 23.27 -10.43 -0.74
N LEU A 1035 23.78 -9.59 0.14
CA LEU A 1035 23.75 -8.13 0.01
C LEU A 1035 24.54 -7.66 -1.21
N ALA A 1036 25.71 -8.25 -1.47
CA ALA A 1036 26.49 -7.99 -2.68
C ALA A 1036 25.73 -8.43 -3.95
N LEU A 1037 25.04 -9.58 -3.92
CA LEU A 1037 24.22 -10.04 -5.03
C LEU A 1037 23.09 -9.04 -5.31
N LEU A 1038 22.37 -8.59 -4.29
CA LEU A 1038 21.31 -7.59 -4.44
C LEU A 1038 21.86 -6.25 -4.94
N TRP A 1039 23.06 -5.86 -4.50
CA TRP A 1039 23.73 -4.64 -4.95
C TRP A 1039 24.02 -4.67 -6.46
N PHE A 1040 24.57 -5.76 -6.99
CA PHE A 1040 24.91 -5.88 -8.40
C PHE A 1040 23.75 -6.26 -9.31
N PHE A 1041 22.70 -6.89 -8.76
CA PHE A 1041 21.53 -7.36 -9.52
C PHE A 1041 20.22 -6.83 -8.91
N PRO A 1042 19.89 -5.53 -9.10
CA PRO A 1042 18.64 -4.94 -8.61
C PRO A 1042 17.39 -5.66 -9.12
N GLN A 1043 17.46 -6.30 -10.30
CA GLN A 1043 16.35 -7.02 -10.91
C GLN A 1043 15.82 -8.16 -10.03
N ILE A 1044 16.63 -8.70 -9.11
CA ILE A 1044 16.17 -9.73 -8.16
C ILE A 1044 15.04 -9.18 -7.27
N VAL A 1045 15.09 -7.88 -6.97
CA VAL A 1045 14.10 -7.19 -6.13
C VAL A 1045 12.95 -6.65 -6.96
N THR A 1046 13.22 -6.06 -8.14
CA THR A 1046 12.18 -5.40 -8.95
C THR A 1046 11.35 -6.40 -9.79
N PHE A 1047 11.86 -7.59 -10.09
CA PHE A 1047 11.19 -8.55 -10.98
C PHE A 1047 9.75 -8.89 -10.58
N LEU A 1048 9.49 -9.17 -9.29
CA LEU A 1048 8.15 -9.55 -8.85
C LEU A 1048 7.18 -8.35 -8.79
N PRO A 1049 7.58 -7.18 -8.26
CA PRO A 1049 6.83 -5.93 -8.44
C PRO A 1049 6.49 -5.59 -9.90
N ASP A 1050 7.46 -5.72 -10.81
CA ASP A 1050 7.28 -5.40 -12.24
C ASP A 1050 6.31 -6.39 -12.92
N LEU A 1051 6.34 -7.66 -12.52
CA LEU A 1051 5.45 -8.71 -13.04
C LEU A 1051 4.02 -8.57 -12.51
N LEU A 1052 3.86 -8.05 -11.29
CA LEU A 1052 2.58 -7.86 -10.61
C LEU A 1052 2.49 -6.41 -10.10
N PRO A 1053 2.28 -5.42 -10.98
CA PRO A 1053 2.17 -4.03 -10.55
C PRO A 1053 0.98 -3.84 -9.58
N ASP A 1054 1.11 -2.90 -8.64
CA ASP A 1054 0.00 -2.50 -7.77
C ASP A 1054 -1.01 -1.69 -8.61
N ASN A 1055 -2.30 -2.07 -8.55
CA ASN A 1055 -3.40 -1.38 -9.25
C ASN A 1055 -3.83 -0.08 -8.58
#